data_AF-A0A8H7B946-F1
#
_entry.id   AF-A0A8H7B946-F1
#
_cell.length_a   1.000
_cell.length_b   1.000
_cell.length_c   1.000
_cell.angle_alpha   90.00
_cell.angle_beta   90.00
_cell.angle_gamma   90.00
#
_symmetry.space_group_name_H-M   'P 1'
#
loop_
_entity.id
_entity.type
_entity.pdbx_description
1 polymer ?
#
loop_
_entity_poly.entity_id
_entity_poly.type
_entity_poly.pdbx_seq_one_letter_code
_entity_poly.pdbx_strand_id
1 'polypeptide(L)'
;MDDLYDEFGNFIGEAESDDDVQSTGEAADAYVLDDDDDEADTNDQQLMEVDEGPSNAVILHEDKQYYPSASDVYGPDVEVLVHEEDTQSLAQPIIAPVVQKKFTVQETDLPPVYHSRELLTDLMNFPNQIRNIAIAGHLHHGKTAFMDMLVMETHDIQDRLDYKRGKKREEQLRYTDVHVLERERGLSIKTAPMSLVLQNTKSKSHLFNILDTPGHVNFADEVAASLRLVDGVVLVVDVVEGVQVNTEQVIKHAVLEDLPLTLVVNKMDRLILELKLPPSDAYFKIKHVIEEVNTVIENTIPGCGESRRVSPEKGNVAFACSSMRWCFTIQSFAKMYSDFYPGPSKLPGFGVPIKGLDIDKFAMRLWGDIFYNPGSRKFSRKRQEEGSQRSFVHWILEPVYKIYSHTLSQSPDDLKETLDTLGIRLKPSEYKTDAKELMRLVCQQYFGPSLGFVDMITQHVPSPEEGAQRLLQRHYTGPLDTKTAEAMQKCDQNGPLVIHVTKLFNATDAKSFTALGRVMSGTATSPQSVRVLGEGYTIEDEEDMVVATVTDTWIAQSRYNIPVSGVPAGNWVLLGGVDNSIVKTATIVATKLPDEEDAYIFRPIRHFFESVFKVAVEPINPSELPKMLDGLRKINKSYPLITTKVEESGEHVVLGTGELYMDCVLHDLRRLYADMEIKVSDPVTRFCETVVEMSAIKCYALTPNKKNKLTMIAEPLDPGIAEDIEAGKVNIKDPVRVVGKFFEENYGYDLLASRNIWAFGPDDMGANILQNDTLPTEVDGKTLRTVRDTLRQGFSWATREGPLCEEPIRNTKFRITDVELAPEAIFRGGGQIIPTSRRACYSSFLMASPRLMEPVYSCSMTGPADTKSSLYTVLARRRGHVLQDGPIAGTPLYNVRGLIPVIDSFGFETDLRIHTQGQVSLSLVFDRWSIVPGDPLDKDITTRPLEPATAQQLARDFVLKTRRRKGLAEDVTISKFLEPELFRSLKESGVLDG
;
A
#
# COMPACT_ATOMS: atom_id res chain seq x y z
N MET A 1 22.20 -12.28 -46.70
CA MET A 1 22.90 -11.93 -45.44
C MET A 1 21.91 -11.73 -44.29
N ASP A 2 20.63 -11.44 -44.56
CA ASP A 2 19.62 -11.24 -43.51
C ASP A 2 18.96 -12.54 -43.00
N ASP A 3 19.25 -13.71 -43.59
CA ASP A 3 18.63 -14.99 -43.20
C ASP A 3 19.45 -15.81 -42.15
N LEU A 4 20.57 -15.26 -41.68
CA LEU A 4 21.45 -15.93 -40.69
C LEU A 4 21.26 -15.41 -39.26
N TYR A 5 20.33 -14.48 -39.07
CA TYR A 5 20.06 -13.85 -37.79
C TYR A 5 18.55 -13.82 -37.55
N ASP A 6 18.14 -14.07 -36.32
CA ASP A 6 16.73 -13.97 -35.92
C ASP A 6 16.29 -12.51 -35.76
N GLU A 7 15.00 -12.31 -35.53
CA GLU A 7 14.38 -10.98 -35.37
C GLU A 7 14.86 -10.22 -34.12
N PHE A 8 15.72 -10.83 -33.30
CA PHE A 8 16.38 -10.24 -32.13
C PHE A 8 17.90 -10.07 -32.30
N GLY A 9 18.44 -10.40 -33.48
CA GLY A 9 19.86 -10.26 -33.81
C GLY A 9 20.74 -11.41 -33.31
N ASN A 10 20.16 -12.55 -32.96
CA ASN A 10 20.92 -13.75 -32.61
C ASN A 10 21.27 -14.54 -33.87
N PHE A 11 22.51 -15.02 -33.96
CA PHE A 11 22.98 -15.79 -35.12
C PHE A 11 22.36 -17.19 -35.13
N ILE A 12 21.68 -17.55 -36.22
CA ILE A 12 20.97 -18.84 -36.40
C ILE A 12 21.86 -19.90 -37.09
N GLY A 13 23.01 -19.53 -37.64
CA GLY A 13 23.89 -20.46 -38.36
C GLY A 13 23.42 -20.78 -39.79
N GLU A 14 24.35 -21.18 -40.66
CA GLU A 14 24.06 -21.46 -42.08
C GLU A 14 23.29 -22.77 -42.24
N ALA A 15 22.23 -22.75 -43.05
CA ALA A 15 21.55 -23.96 -43.50
C ALA A 15 22.45 -24.71 -44.48
N GLU A 16 23.05 -25.82 -44.03
CA GLU A 16 23.64 -26.79 -44.94
C GLU A 16 22.54 -27.36 -45.85
N SER A 17 22.79 -27.30 -47.15
CA SER A 17 21.92 -27.85 -48.19
C SER A 17 21.96 -29.37 -48.16
N ASP A 18 20.82 -30.00 -47.87
CA ASP A 18 20.58 -31.42 -48.08
C ASP A 18 20.58 -31.75 -49.58
N ASP A 19 21.56 -32.54 -50.02
CA ASP A 19 21.39 -33.50 -51.12
C ASP A 19 21.76 -34.90 -50.58
N ASP A 20 20.76 -35.78 -50.63
CA ASP A 20 20.79 -37.25 -50.71
C ASP A 20 20.92 -38.17 -49.44
N VAL A 21 19.73 -38.58 -48.95
CA VAL A 21 19.17 -39.98 -49.00
C VAL A 21 19.44 -41.00 -47.86
N GLN A 22 18.32 -41.38 -47.22
CA GLN A 22 17.90 -42.69 -46.62
C GLN A 22 18.56 -43.16 -45.30
N SER A 23 17.85 -43.35 -44.19
CA SER A 23 16.78 -44.36 -43.95
C SER A 23 16.59 -44.58 -42.43
N THR A 24 15.33 -44.79 -42.00
CA THR A 24 14.87 -45.50 -40.76
C THR A 24 15.33 -44.96 -39.39
N GLY A 25 14.52 -44.74 -38.35
CA GLY A 25 13.11 -45.00 -38.02
C GLY A 25 12.97 -44.92 -36.48
N GLU A 26 11.82 -44.44 -36.00
CA GLU A 26 11.22 -44.62 -34.64
C GLU A 26 11.92 -43.96 -33.43
N ALA A 27 11.34 -42.90 -32.86
CA ALA A 27 10.45 -42.89 -31.67
C ALA A 27 11.22 -43.11 -30.35
N ALA A 28 11.53 -42.05 -29.58
CA ALA A 28 10.66 -41.38 -28.60
C ALA A 28 10.24 -42.30 -27.44
N ASP A 29 10.88 -42.14 -26.28
CA ASP A 29 10.31 -42.26 -24.93
C ASP A 29 11.37 -41.81 -23.91
N ALA A 30 11.14 -40.72 -23.15
CA ALA A 30 10.39 -40.65 -21.90
C ALA A 30 11.28 -40.97 -20.69
N TYR A 31 11.83 -39.92 -20.08
CA TYR A 31 12.49 -39.97 -18.78
C TYR A 31 11.43 -40.02 -17.67
N VAL A 32 11.36 -41.15 -16.97
CA VAL A 32 10.75 -41.27 -15.65
C VAL A 32 11.82 -41.72 -14.67
N LEU A 33 11.82 -41.04 -13.52
CA LEU A 33 12.75 -41.11 -12.42
C LEU A 33 12.66 -42.40 -11.59
N ASP A 34 13.81 -42.66 -10.96
CA ASP A 34 14.02 -43.11 -9.58
C ASP A 34 14.08 -44.61 -9.19
N ASP A 35 15.04 -44.79 -8.28
CA ASP A 35 15.18 -45.76 -7.19
C ASP A 35 15.61 -47.20 -7.52
N ASP A 36 16.87 -47.53 -7.19
CA ASP A 36 17.19 -48.13 -5.88
C ASP A 36 18.67 -48.58 -5.84
N ASP A 37 19.37 -48.14 -4.80
CA ASP A 37 20.58 -48.79 -4.26
C ASP A 37 20.16 -50.14 -3.66
N ASP A 38 20.86 -51.24 -3.98
CA ASP A 38 21.44 -52.12 -2.96
C ASP A 38 22.18 -53.37 -3.54
N GLU A 39 23.29 -53.67 -2.86
CA GLU A 39 23.92 -54.98 -2.65
C GLU A 39 24.72 -55.69 -3.78
N ALA A 40 26.03 -55.44 -3.72
CA ALA A 40 27.06 -56.41 -3.31
C ALA A 40 27.32 -57.71 -4.13
N ASP A 41 28.56 -57.74 -4.62
CA ASP A 41 29.54 -58.83 -4.52
C ASP A 41 29.57 -60.01 -5.52
N THR A 42 30.67 -59.96 -6.27
CA THR A 42 31.65 -61.04 -6.54
C THR A 42 31.47 -61.99 -7.73
N ASN A 43 32.44 -61.80 -8.62
CA ASN A 43 33.36 -62.79 -9.19
C ASN A 43 33.08 -63.47 -10.53
N ASP A 44 34.14 -63.33 -11.34
CA ASP A 44 34.70 -64.29 -12.28
C ASP A 44 33.91 -64.61 -13.54
N GLN A 45 34.30 -63.96 -14.64
CA GLN A 45 35.01 -64.72 -15.68
C GLN A 45 35.77 -63.84 -16.68
N GLN A 46 37.03 -64.22 -16.84
CA GLN A 46 37.95 -63.88 -17.92
C GLN A 46 37.28 -63.93 -19.30
N LEU A 47 37.66 -63.01 -20.18
CA LEU A 47 38.13 -63.35 -21.53
C LEU A 47 38.99 -62.19 -22.06
N MET A 48 40.25 -62.52 -22.33
CA MET A 48 41.17 -61.70 -23.10
C MET A 48 40.64 -61.58 -24.53
N GLU A 49 40.52 -60.36 -25.05
CA GLU A 49 40.72 -60.13 -26.48
C GLU A 49 42.08 -59.44 -26.65
N VAL A 50 42.99 -60.22 -27.23
CA VAL A 50 44.24 -59.74 -27.82
C VAL A 50 43.87 -59.13 -29.16
N ASP A 51 43.99 -57.81 -29.28
CA ASP A 51 43.89 -57.16 -30.58
C ASP A 51 45.25 -57.27 -31.30
N GLU A 52 45.36 -58.28 -32.17
CA GLU A 52 46.39 -58.34 -33.23
C GLU A 52 45.72 -58.13 -34.60
N GLY A 53 45.83 -56.91 -35.14
CA GLY A 53 45.79 -56.64 -36.59
C GLY A 53 45.38 -55.20 -36.98
N PRO A 54 45.69 -54.75 -38.22
CA PRO A 54 46.98 -54.69 -38.89
C PRO A 54 47.66 -53.32 -38.71
N SER A 55 48.98 -53.34 -38.49
CA SER A 55 49.85 -52.16 -38.49
C SER A 55 50.02 -51.59 -39.91
N ASN A 56 49.03 -50.84 -40.41
CA ASN A 56 49.16 -49.88 -41.53
C ASN A 56 47.90 -49.03 -41.77
N ALA A 57 47.10 -48.73 -40.73
CA ALA A 57 46.11 -47.67 -40.83
C ALA A 57 46.85 -46.31 -40.88
N VAL A 58 46.70 -45.57 -41.97
CA VAL A 58 47.30 -44.23 -42.11
C VAL A 58 46.54 -43.28 -41.18
N ILE A 59 47.18 -42.90 -40.07
CA ILE A 59 46.67 -41.84 -39.20
C ILE A 59 46.83 -40.52 -39.95
N LEU A 60 45.74 -39.79 -40.13
CA LEU A 60 45.76 -38.46 -40.74
C LEU A 60 46.62 -37.51 -39.89
N HIS A 61 47.15 -36.45 -40.50
CA HIS A 61 48.04 -35.54 -39.77
C HIS A 61 47.34 -34.87 -38.58
N GLU A 62 46.05 -34.58 -38.71
CA GLU A 62 45.19 -33.99 -37.67
C GLU A 62 44.92 -34.93 -36.49
N ASP A 63 44.76 -36.23 -36.75
CA ASP A 63 44.50 -37.26 -35.74
C ASP A 63 45.77 -37.85 -35.13
N LYS A 64 46.93 -37.34 -35.54
CA LYS A 64 48.22 -37.82 -35.05
C LYS A 64 48.42 -37.38 -33.60
N GLN A 65 48.04 -38.24 -32.67
CA GLN A 65 48.38 -38.08 -31.26
C GLN A 65 49.89 -38.28 -31.08
N TYR A 66 50.62 -37.17 -30.92
CA TYR A 66 52.08 -37.18 -30.74
C TYR A 66 52.52 -37.62 -29.34
N TYR A 67 51.62 -37.48 -28.36
CA TYR A 67 51.88 -37.73 -26.96
C TYR A 67 50.78 -38.62 -26.38
N PRO A 68 51.11 -39.57 -25.47
CA PRO A 68 50.11 -40.32 -24.72
C PRO A 68 49.21 -39.38 -23.91
N SER A 69 47.98 -39.83 -23.60
CA SER A 69 47.08 -39.03 -22.77
C SER A 69 47.68 -38.83 -21.37
N ALA A 70 47.34 -37.73 -20.70
CA ALA A 70 47.87 -37.47 -19.36
C ALA A 70 47.44 -38.56 -18.35
N SER A 71 46.27 -39.16 -18.55
CA SER A 71 45.77 -40.31 -17.77
C SER A 71 46.64 -41.56 -17.94
N ASP A 72 47.14 -41.81 -19.16
CA ASP A 72 48.05 -42.94 -19.43
C ASP A 72 49.43 -42.73 -18.80
N VAL A 73 49.87 -41.48 -18.67
CA VAL A 73 51.18 -41.13 -18.10
C VAL A 73 51.19 -41.28 -16.58
N TYR A 74 50.14 -40.80 -15.89
CA TYR A 74 50.09 -40.76 -14.43
C TYR A 74 49.33 -41.95 -13.80
N GLY A 75 48.52 -42.67 -14.58
CA GLY A 75 47.72 -43.81 -14.11
C GLY A 75 46.38 -43.40 -13.46
N PRO A 76 45.52 -44.38 -13.16
CA PRO A 76 44.16 -44.13 -12.66
C PRO A 76 44.14 -43.57 -11.22
N ASP A 77 45.25 -43.67 -10.48
CA ASP A 77 45.35 -43.16 -9.11
C ASP A 77 45.56 -41.63 -9.03
N VAL A 78 45.78 -40.96 -10.16
CA VAL A 78 46.09 -39.53 -10.25
C VAL A 78 45.02 -38.80 -11.08
N GLU A 79 44.28 -37.90 -10.44
CA GLU A 79 43.33 -37.01 -11.12
C GLU A 79 44.09 -35.91 -11.87
N VAL A 80 44.02 -35.96 -13.21
CA VAL A 80 44.61 -34.91 -14.06
C VAL A 80 43.56 -33.85 -14.35
N LEU A 81 43.77 -32.65 -13.81
CA LEU A 81 42.93 -31.48 -14.08
C LEU A 81 43.61 -30.56 -15.10
N VAL A 82 42.91 -30.26 -16.19
CA VAL A 82 43.34 -29.27 -17.18
C VAL A 82 42.46 -28.03 -17.01
N HIS A 83 43.04 -26.95 -16.47
CA HIS A 83 42.35 -25.66 -16.31
C HIS A 83 42.86 -24.68 -17.37
N GLU A 84 42.06 -24.44 -18.41
CA GLU A 84 42.39 -23.51 -19.50
C GLU A 84 41.92 -22.08 -19.21
N GLU A 85 40.83 -21.92 -18.46
CA GLU A 85 40.23 -20.64 -18.09
C GLU A 85 40.15 -20.47 -16.57
N ASP A 86 40.23 -19.21 -16.12
CA ASP A 86 40.07 -18.87 -14.71
C ASP A 86 38.62 -19.09 -14.26
N THR A 87 38.44 -19.69 -13.08
CA THR A 87 37.11 -19.94 -12.50
C THR A 87 36.40 -18.68 -11.99
N GLN A 88 37.10 -17.55 -11.90
CA GLN A 88 36.57 -16.27 -11.43
C GLN A 88 37.07 -15.11 -12.28
N SER A 89 36.22 -14.10 -12.49
CA SER A 89 36.61 -12.89 -13.22
C SER A 89 37.57 -12.01 -12.43
N LEU A 90 38.36 -11.20 -13.13
CA LEU A 90 39.29 -10.22 -12.52
C LEU A 90 38.57 -9.17 -11.65
N ALA A 91 37.27 -8.94 -11.87
CA ALA A 91 36.47 -8.03 -11.06
C ALA A 91 36.20 -8.56 -9.64
N GLN A 92 36.23 -9.89 -9.46
CA GLN A 92 36.07 -10.51 -8.15
C GLN A 92 37.42 -10.53 -7.42
N PRO A 93 37.56 -9.83 -6.28
CA PRO A 93 38.83 -9.82 -5.57
C PRO A 93 39.10 -11.18 -4.94
N ILE A 94 40.36 -11.65 -5.04
CA ILE A 94 40.82 -12.92 -4.43
C ILE A 94 40.56 -12.92 -2.91
N ILE A 95 40.78 -11.78 -2.25
CA ILE A 95 40.43 -11.57 -0.83
C ILE A 95 39.28 -10.58 -0.77
N ALA A 96 38.10 -11.07 -0.36
CA ALA A 96 36.92 -10.23 -0.23
C ALA A 96 37.14 -9.13 0.83
N PRO A 97 36.95 -7.84 0.49
CA PRO A 97 37.02 -6.77 1.48
C PRO A 97 35.88 -6.89 2.49
N VAL A 98 36.14 -6.48 3.74
CA VAL A 98 35.09 -6.43 4.77
C VAL A 98 34.17 -5.24 4.48
N VAL A 99 33.10 -5.48 3.73
CA VAL A 99 32.06 -4.49 3.42
C VAL A 99 30.93 -4.59 4.43
N GLN A 100 30.78 -3.58 5.28
CA GLN A 100 29.60 -3.45 6.13
C GLN A 100 28.48 -2.78 5.34
N LYS A 101 27.49 -3.58 4.91
CA LYS A 101 26.28 -3.07 4.27
C LYS A 101 25.46 -2.30 5.32
N LYS A 102 25.27 -1.00 5.09
CA LYS A 102 24.41 -0.12 5.90
C LYS A 102 23.46 0.64 5.00
N PHE A 103 22.21 0.21 4.96
CA PHE A 103 21.16 0.83 4.13
C PHE A 103 20.17 1.68 4.93
N THR A 104 20.26 1.61 6.26
CA THR A 104 19.48 2.45 7.18
C THR A 104 20.41 3.26 8.07
N VAL A 105 19.99 4.47 8.39
CA VAL A 105 20.65 5.34 9.37
C VAL A 105 20.22 4.89 10.76
N GLN A 106 21.00 4.01 11.39
CA GLN A 106 20.80 3.60 12.76
C GLN A 106 21.88 4.18 13.68
N GLU A 107 21.48 4.70 14.84
CA GLU A 107 22.38 5.14 15.90
C GLU A 107 22.80 3.94 16.76
N THR A 108 24.11 3.81 17.03
CA THR A 108 24.65 2.71 17.85
C THR A 108 24.32 2.87 19.32
N ASP A 109 24.35 4.11 19.81
CA ASP A 109 24.08 4.45 21.20
C ASP A 109 22.74 5.17 21.31
N LEU A 110 22.06 4.99 22.45
CA LEU A 110 20.79 5.65 22.71
C LEU A 110 21.01 7.16 22.93
N PRO A 111 20.39 8.05 22.12
CA PRO A 111 20.62 9.49 22.18
C PRO A 111 20.11 10.10 23.51
N PRO A 112 20.73 11.18 24.00
CA PRO A 112 20.25 11.88 25.18
C PRO A 112 18.86 12.47 24.93
N VAL A 113 17.96 12.27 25.91
CA VAL A 113 16.57 12.74 25.88
C VAL A 113 16.30 13.57 27.13
N TYR A 114 15.39 14.54 27.03
CA TYR A 114 15.04 15.41 28.16
C TYR A 114 14.16 14.71 29.22
N HIS A 115 13.61 13.54 28.91
CA HIS A 115 12.81 12.72 29.83
C HIS A 115 13.58 11.47 30.26
N SER A 116 13.27 10.92 31.45
CA SER A 116 13.79 9.61 31.85
C SER A 116 13.18 8.51 30.98
N ARG A 117 14.00 7.56 30.52
CA ARG A 117 13.51 6.38 29.81
C ARG A 117 12.67 5.46 30.69
N GLU A 118 12.91 5.47 32.01
CA GLU A 118 12.08 4.76 32.99
C GLU A 118 10.66 5.31 33.02
N LEU A 119 10.52 6.64 32.89
CA LEU A 119 9.19 7.26 32.79
C LEU A 119 8.44 6.78 31.55
N LEU A 120 9.14 6.59 30.42
CA LEU A 120 8.54 6.06 29.20
C LEU A 120 8.01 4.64 29.45
N THR A 121 8.83 3.75 30.02
CA THR A 121 8.42 2.37 30.33
C THR A 121 7.31 2.30 31.38
N ASP A 122 7.31 3.19 32.38
CA ASP A 122 6.27 3.25 33.40
C ASP A 122 4.93 3.69 32.80
N LEU A 123 4.92 4.65 31.88
CA LEU A 123 3.72 5.12 31.19
C LEU A 123 3.10 4.04 30.30
N MET A 124 3.90 3.10 29.78
CA MET A 124 3.40 1.96 28.98
C MET A 124 2.45 1.06 29.80
N ASN A 125 2.62 1.00 31.12
CA ASN A 125 1.75 0.21 32.01
C ASN A 125 0.38 0.87 32.26
N PHE A 126 0.14 2.09 31.75
CA PHE A 126 -1.13 2.79 31.94
C PHE A 126 -1.80 3.09 30.59
N PRO A 127 -2.59 2.15 30.03
CA PRO A 127 -3.27 2.31 28.74
C PRO A 127 -4.01 3.64 28.59
N ASN A 128 -4.66 4.12 29.65
CA ASN A 128 -5.37 5.41 29.65
C ASN A 128 -4.51 6.65 29.34
N GLN A 129 -3.19 6.58 29.57
CA GLN A 129 -2.25 7.67 29.32
C GLN A 129 -1.47 7.52 28.00
N ILE A 130 -1.79 6.49 27.22
CA ILE A 130 -1.19 6.21 25.91
C ILE A 130 -2.10 6.78 24.82
N ARG A 131 -1.51 7.27 23.74
CA ARG A 131 -2.21 7.63 22.50
C ARG A 131 -1.47 7.05 21.31
N ASN A 132 -2.15 6.18 20.57
CA ASN A 132 -1.64 5.61 19.32
C ASN A 132 -2.19 6.44 18.15
N ILE A 133 -1.32 7.17 17.45
CA ILE A 133 -1.72 8.07 16.37
C ILE A 133 -0.90 7.84 15.10
N ALA A 134 -1.51 8.08 13.94
CA ALA A 134 -0.81 8.16 12.67
C ALA A 134 -0.84 9.60 12.15
N ILE A 135 0.31 10.12 11.71
CA ILE A 135 0.40 11.40 10.99
C ILE A 135 0.32 11.09 9.50
N ALA A 136 -0.75 11.57 8.86
CA ALA A 136 -1.06 11.29 7.46
C ALA A 136 -1.48 12.55 6.70
N GLY A 137 -1.38 12.51 5.37
CA GLY A 137 -1.63 13.67 4.50
C GLY A 137 -0.79 13.65 3.23
N HIS A 138 -1.02 14.60 2.35
CA HIS A 138 -0.39 14.60 1.02
C HIS A 138 1.13 14.85 1.01
N LEU A 139 1.74 14.61 -0.15
CA LEU A 139 3.17 14.74 -0.39
C LEU A 139 3.63 16.16 -0.01
N HIS A 140 4.75 16.24 0.70
CA HIS A 140 5.37 17.49 1.14
C HIS A 140 4.47 18.46 1.94
N HIS A 141 3.34 18.03 2.50
CA HIS A 141 2.56 18.85 3.45
C HIS A 141 3.27 19.08 4.81
N GLY A 142 4.44 18.48 5.01
CA GLY A 142 5.30 18.72 6.18
C GLY A 142 5.08 17.78 7.36
N LYS A 143 4.65 16.54 7.11
CA LYS A 143 4.48 15.47 8.11
C LYS A 143 5.78 15.13 8.86
N THR A 144 6.80 14.69 8.12
CA THR A 144 8.16 14.41 8.61
C THR A 144 8.73 15.61 9.35
N ALA A 145 8.60 16.82 8.78
CA ALA A 145 9.05 18.06 9.41
C ALA A 145 8.31 18.38 10.73
N PHE A 146 7.03 18.03 10.82
CA PHE A 146 6.25 18.15 12.07
C PHE A 146 6.74 17.12 13.09
N MET A 147 7.06 15.90 12.66
CA MET A 147 7.69 14.90 13.53
C MET A 147 9.07 15.37 14.02
N ASP A 148 9.88 15.99 13.16
CA ASP A 148 11.17 16.58 13.53
C ASP A 148 11.04 17.66 14.60
N MET A 149 9.97 18.46 14.55
CA MET A 149 9.66 19.45 15.58
C MET A 149 9.43 18.77 16.94
N LEU A 150 8.69 17.67 16.99
CA LEU A 150 8.43 16.90 18.22
C LEU A 150 9.69 16.19 18.73
N VAL A 151 10.52 15.68 17.83
CA VAL A 151 11.82 15.08 18.19
C VAL A 151 12.74 16.11 18.81
N MET A 152 12.80 17.33 18.26
CA MET A 152 13.60 18.43 18.82
C MET A 152 13.10 18.91 20.20
N GLU A 153 11.81 18.74 20.49
CA GLU A 153 11.24 19.06 21.81
C GLU A 153 11.62 18.01 22.87
N THR A 154 11.88 16.77 22.45
CA THR A 154 12.09 15.62 23.35
C THR A 154 13.54 15.16 23.46
N HIS A 155 14.35 15.37 22.42
CA HIS A 155 15.72 14.90 22.30
C HIS A 155 16.72 16.06 22.32
N ASP A 156 17.86 15.84 23.00
CA ASP A 156 18.95 16.80 23.04
C ASP A 156 19.91 16.58 21.86
N ILE A 157 19.50 17.09 20.69
CA ILE A 157 20.22 16.91 19.42
C ILE A 157 20.86 18.20 18.89
N GLN A 158 20.77 19.30 19.63
CA GLN A 158 21.27 20.62 19.22
C GLN A 158 22.78 20.61 19.00
N ASP A 159 23.56 20.02 19.92
CA ASP A 159 25.02 19.95 19.79
C ASP A 159 25.47 19.17 18.54
N ARG A 160 24.76 18.09 18.18
CA ARG A 160 25.05 17.29 16.97
C ARG A 160 24.70 18.03 15.67
N LEU A 161 23.71 18.92 15.70
CA LEU A 161 23.34 19.75 14.55
C LEU A 161 24.35 20.88 14.34
N ASP A 162 24.87 21.45 15.42
CA ASP A 162 25.87 22.53 15.37
C ASP A 162 27.23 22.04 14.84
N TYR A 163 27.55 20.76 15.00
CA TYR A 163 28.74 20.13 14.41
C TYR A 163 28.67 19.97 12.88
N LYS A 164 27.48 20.05 12.25
CA LYS A 164 27.35 19.97 10.80
C LYS A 164 27.80 21.28 10.14
N ARG A 165 28.92 21.24 9.40
CA ARG A 165 29.48 22.39 8.66
C ARG A 165 29.06 22.37 7.18
N GLY A 166 28.89 23.56 6.58
CA GLY A 166 28.65 23.74 5.13
C GLY A 166 27.24 23.33 4.67
N LYS A 167 27.11 22.78 3.45
CA LYS A 167 25.82 22.34 2.84
C LYS A 167 24.99 21.41 3.73
N LYS A 168 25.62 20.63 4.62
CA LYS A 168 24.94 19.72 5.57
C LYS A 168 24.19 20.44 6.70
N ARG A 169 24.42 21.73 6.91
CA ARG A 169 23.67 22.58 7.87
C ARG A 169 22.36 23.09 7.27
N GLU A 170 22.32 23.28 5.96
CA GLU A 170 21.14 23.77 5.22
C GLU A 170 20.14 22.65 4.89
N GLU A 171 20.59 21.40 4.90
CA GLU A 171 19.73 20.23 4.71
C GLU A 171 18.73 20.15 5.88
N GLN A 172 17.44 20.29 5.57
CA GLN A 172 16.36 20.12 6.53
C GLN A 172 16.51 18.74 7.18
N LEU A 173 16.55 18.71 8.52
CA LEU A 173 16.53 17.44 9.23
C LEU A 173 15.27 16.68 8.83
N ARG A 174 15.42 15.39 8.54
CA ARG A 174 14.36 14.40 8.37
C ARG A 174 14.74 13.21 9.23
N TYR A 175 14.24 13.19 10.45
CA TYR A 175 14.68 12.24 11.48
C TYR A 175 14.13 10.85 11.19
N THR A 176 12.86 10.76 10.80
CA THR A 176 12.14 9.51 10.51
C THR A 176 12.48 8.88 9.16
N ASP A 177 12.98 9.65 8.19
CA ASP A 177 13.50 9.15 6.91
C ASP A 177 14.85 8.44 7.13
N VAL A 178 14.80 7.17 7.54
CA VAL A 178 15.99 6.37 7.91
C VAL A 178 16.60 5.63 6.74
N HIS A 179 15.83 5.32 5.71
CA HIS A 179 16.33 4.58 4.56
C HIS A 179 17.12 5.50 3.63
N VAL A 180 18.24 5.03 3.07
CA VAL A 180 19.10 5.84 2.20
C VAL A 180 18.32 6.41 1.01
N LEU A 181 17.45 5.59 0.40
CA LEU A 181 16.63 6.01 -0.74
C LEU A 181 15.66 7.15 -0.41
N GLU A 182 15.13 7.20 0.82
CA GLU A 182 14.22 8.27 1.26
C GLU A 182 14.94 9.62 1.31
N ARG A 183 16.20 9.59 1.78
CA ARG A 183 17.04 10.78 1.89
C ARG A 183 17.53 11.27 0.54
N GLU A 184 17.91 10.36 -0.35
CA GLU A 184 18.35 10.71 -1.72
C GLU A 184 17.20 11.28 -2.55
N ARG A 185 16.01 10.69 -2.47
CA ARG A 185 14.82 11.17 -3.20
C ARG A 185 14.15 12.35 -2.52
N GLY A 186 14.43 12.58 -1.24
CA GLY A 186 13.77 13.62 -0.46
C GLY A 186 12.27 13.35 -0.24
N LEU A 187 11.84 12.08 -0.19
CA LEU A 187 10.46 11.67 0.09
C LEU A 187 10.45 10.43 0.99
N SER A 188 9.53 10.39 1.94
CA SER A 188 9.32 9.22 2.80
C SER A 188 8.65 8.10 1.99
N ILE A 189 9.19 6.89 2.11
CA ILE A 189 8.77 5.69 1.37
C ILE A 189 8.11 4.72 2.36
N LYS A 190 8.76 4.46 3.49
CA LYS A 190 8.28 3.52 4.52
C LYS A 190 7.75 4.31 5.71
N THR A 191 6.66 3.82 6.31
CA THR A 191 6.20 4.36 7.61
C THR A 191 7.27 4.18 8.69
N ALA A 192 7.50 5.20 9.52
CA ALA A 192 8.44 5.18 10.63
C ALA A 192 7.72 5.31 11.99
N PRO A 193 7.82 4.29 12.88
CA PRO A 193 7.29 4.36 14.24
C PRO A 193 8.23 5.08 15.21
N MET A 194 7.65 5.83 16.14
CA MET A 194 8.37 6.46 17.25
C MET A 194 7.46 6.63 18.46
N SER A 195 8.03 6.52 19.67
CA SER A 195 7.28 6.65 20.93
C SER A 195 7.82 7.83 21.75
N LEU A 196 7.04 8.89 21.90
CA LEU A 196 7.47 10.14 22.55
C LEU A 196 6.69 10.40 23.83
N VAL A 197 7.37 10.92 24.85
CA VAL A 197 6.71 11.43 26.07
C VAL A 197 6.48 12.92 25.90
N LEU A 198 5.22 13.32 25.79
CA LEU A 198 4.81 14.71 25.57
C LEU A 198 3.94 15.21 26.73
N GLN A 199 4.09 16.49 27.07
CA GLN A 199 3.35 17.12 28.16
C GLN A 199 2.16 17.92 27.63
N ASN A 200 1.04 17.80 28.33
CA ASN A 200 -0.15 18.59 28.03
C ASN A 200 -0.07 19.96 28.72
N THR A 201 -1.07 20.81 28.47
CA THR A 201 -1.12 22.16 29.03
C THR A 201 -1.23 22.20 30.56
N LYS A 202 -1.65 21.09 31.19
CA LYS A 202 -1.72 20.91 32.65
C LYS A 202 -0.43 20.27 33.22
N SER A 203 0.64 20.21 32.42
CA SER A 203 1.93 19.59 32.78
C SER A 203 1.84 18.09 33.09
N LYS A 204 0.81 17.40 32.59
CA LYS A 204 0.70 15.94 32.66
C LYS A 204 1.33 15.31 31.42
N SER A 205 2.33 14.46 31.64
CA SER A 205 2.97 13.66 30.59
C SER A 205 2.05 12.54 30.10
N HIS A 206 2.06 12.29 28.81
CA HIS A 206 1.38 11.17 28.15
C HIS A 206 2.36 10.50 27.19
N LEU A 207 2.16 9.21 26.93
CA LEU A 207 2.93 8.46 25.96
C LEU A 207 2.24 8.53 24.60
N PHE A 208 2.95 9.03 23.59
CA PHE A 208 2.48 9.11 22.21
C PHE A 208 3.24 8.12 21.36
N ASN A 209 2.54 7.10 20.88
CA ASN A 209 3.03 6.20 19.85
C ASN A 209 2.60 6.81 18.50
N ILE A 210 3.56 7.25 17.70
CA ILE A 210 3.34 8.00 16.46
C ILE A 210 3.88 7.20 15.27
N LEU A 211 3.05 6.99 14.26
CA LEU A 211 3.48 6.53 12.94
C LEU A 211 3.57 7.73 12.00
N ASP A 212 4.77 8.05 11.53
CA ASP A 212 4.98 8.98 10.43
C ASP A 212 4.79 8.23 9.10
N THR A 213 3.74 8.56 8.35
CA THR A 213 3.35 7.83 7.14
C THR A 213 3.80 8.55 5.87
N PRO A 214 4.09 7.82 4.77
CA PRO A 214 4.50 8.43 3.52
C PRO A 214 3.37 9.28 2.91
N GLY A 215 3.76 10.36 2.21
CA GLY A 215 2.82 11.32 1.61
C GLY A 215 2.48 11.07 0.15
N HIS A 216 3.32 10.31 -0.55
CA HIS A 216 3.15 10.04 -1.96
C HIS A 216 2.02 9.02 -2.16
N VAL A 217 1.18 9.23 -3.16
CA VAL A 217 0.01 8.39 -3.43
C VAL A 217 0.36 6.92 -3.66
N ASN A 218 1.46 6.63 -4.37
CA ASN A 218 1.88 5.25 -4.63
C ASN A 218 2.21 4.44 -3.36
N PHE A 219 2.50 5.08 -2.22
CA PHE A 219 2.76 4.41 -0.93
C PHE A 219 1.54 4.52 0.01
N ALA A 220 0.32 4.65 -0.50
CA ALA A 220 -0.88 4.68 0.34
C ALA A 220 -1.13 3.34 1.06
N ASP A 221 -0.54 2.25 0.60
CA ASP A 221 -0.56 0.96 1.29
C ASP A 221 0.08 1.00 2.68
N GLU A 222 1.21 1.69 2.78
CA GLU A 222 1.89 1.97 4.04
C GLU A 222 1.01 2.78 4.99
N VAL A 223 0.23 3.72 4.45
CA VAL A 223 -0.76 4.48 5.24
C VAL A 223 -1.86 3.53 5.73
N ALA A 224 -2.43 2.69 4.87
CA ALA A 224 -3.50 1.74 5.25
C ALA A 224 -3.04 0.77 6.35
N ALA A 225 -1.82 0.22 6.23
CA ALA A 225 -1.24 -0.67 7.23
C ALA A 225 -0.99 0.02 8.58
N SER A 226 -0.65 1.31 8.54
CA SER A 226 -0.46 2.13 9.73
C SER A 226 -1.80 2.41 10.42
N LEU A 227 -2.82 2.79 9.65
CA LEU A 227 -4.16 3.13 10.16
C LEU A 227 -4.82 1.97 10.91
N ARG A 228 -4.42 0.72 10.64
CA ARG A 228 -4.91 -0.47 11.35
C ARG A 228 -4.43 -0.58 12.80
N LEU A 229 -3.25 -0.04 13.13
CA LEU A 229 -2.67 -0.11 14.48
C LEU A 229 -3.08 1.05 15.40
N VAL A 230 -3.61 2.14 14.84
CA VAL A 230 -3.81 3.41 15.55
C VAL A 230 -5.24 3.59 16.06
N ASP A 231 -5.39 4.46 17.07
CA ASP A 231 -6.69 4.81 17.66
C ASP A 231 -7.22 6.15 17.11
N GLY A 232 -6.40 6.93 16.41
CA GLY A 232 -6.80 8.16 15.74
C GLY A 232 -5.79 8.66 14.70
N VAL A 233 -6.23 9.60 13.86
CA VAL A 233 -5.44 10.11 12.73
C VAL A 233 -5.25 11.61 12.85
N VAL A 234 -4.01 12.05 12.66
CA VAL A 234 -3.61 13.45 12.57
C VAL A 234 -3.40 13.78 11.09
N LEU A 235 -4.36 14.49 10.51
CA LEU A 235 -4.30 14.91 9.12
C LEU A 235 -3.49 16.20 9.01
N VAL A 236 -2.39 16.18 8.24
CA VAL A 236 -1.57 17.37 8.00
C VAL A 236 -1.87 17.94 6.61
N VAL A 237 -2.33 19.19 6.57
CA VAL A 237 -2.72 19.87 5.34
C VAL A 237 -1.92 21.16 5.17
N ASP A 238 -1.30 21.33 4.01
CA ASP A 238 -0.66 22.60 3.64
C ASP A 238 -1.73 23.65 3.40
N VAL A 239 -1.62 24.79 4.08
CA VAL A 239 -2.61 25.87 3.99
C VAL A 239 -2.67 26.55 2.62
N VAL A 240 -1.61 26.46 1.79
CA VAL A 240 -1.60 27.02 0.44
C VAL A 240 -2.26 26.06 -0.54
N GLU A 241 -1.73 24.85 -0.63
CA GLU A 241 -2.21 23.81 -1.57
C GLU A 241 -3.61 23.31 -1.21
N GLY A 242 -3.97 23.29 0.08
CA GLY A 242 -5.28 22.85 0.54
C GLY A 242 -5.45 21.33 0.46
N VAL A 243 -6.68 20.87 0.24
CA VAL A 243 -6.99 19.44 0.15
C VAL A 243 -6.57 18.90 -1.21
N GLN A 244 -5.66 17.92 -1.20
CA GLN A 244 -5.10 17.25 -2.37
C GLN A 244 -5.51 15.76 -2.39
N VAL A 245 -5.20 15.04 -3.48
CA VAL A 245 -5.68 13.67 -3.72
C VAL A 245 -5.42 12.71 -2.55
N ASN A 246 -4.17 12.64 -2.06
CA ASN A 246 -3.87 11.72 -0.96
C ASN A 246 -4.58 12.13 0.34
N THR A 247 -4.76 13.43 0.57
CA THR A 247 -5.53 13.93 1.72
C THR A 247 -6.98 13.44 1.64
N GLU A 248 -7.61 13.49 0.46
CA GLU A 248 -8.97 12.95 0.26
C GLU A 248 -9.04 11.45 0.53
N GLN A 249 -8.05 10.69 0.04
CA GLN A 249 -7.99 9.24 0.27
C GLN A 249 -7.89 8.92 1.76
N VAL A 250 -6.92 9.52 2.46
CA VAL A 250 -6.73 9.33 3.90
C VAL A 250 -8.00 9.66 4.69
N ILE A 251 -8.69 10.76 4.36
CA ILE A 251 -9.97 11.11 4.99
C ILE A 251 -11.00 10.00 4.74
N LYS A 252 -11.17 9.57 3.49
CA LYS A 252 -12.13 8.52 3.12
C LYS A 252 -11.89 7.25 3.91
N HIS A 253 -10.65 6.77 3.96
CA HIS A 253 -10.31 5.52 4.66
C HIS A 253 -10.42 5.64 6.18
N ALA A 254 -9.93 6.73 6.77
CA ALA A 254 -10.10 6.97 8.20
C ALA A 254 -11.59 7.04 8.58
N VAL A 255 -12.43 7.66 7.74
CA VAL A 255 -13.86 7.74 7.96
C VAL A 255 -14.54 6.37 7.79
N LEU A 256 -14.19 5.59 6.76
CA LEU A 256 -14.71 4.24 6.55
C LEU A 256 -14.32 3.30 7.69
N GLU A 257 -13.12 3.46 8.25
CA GLU A 257 -12.60 2.71 9.40
C GLU A 257 -13.03 3.28 10.77
N ASP A 258 -13.90 4.30 10.79
CA ASP A 258 -14.42 4.94 12.01
C ASP A 258 -13.31 5.43 12.96
N LEU A 259 -12.23 5.96 12.39
CA LEU A 259 -11.14 6.59 13.13
C LEU A 259 -11.46 8.08 13.38
N PRO A 260 -11.26 8.57 14.61
CA PRO A 260 -11.37 10.00 14.89
C PRO A 260 -10.27 10.76 14.17
N LEU A 261 -10.66 11.88 13.55
CA LEU A 261 -9.78 12.76 12.77
C LEU A 261 -9.51 14.05 13.54
N THR A 262 -8.24 14.42 13.58
CA THR A 262 -7.76 15.74 14.02
C THR A 262 -6.98 16.39 12.87
N LEU A 263 -7.03 17.71 12.76
CA LEU A 263 -6.46 18.44 11.63
C LEU A 263 -5.33 19.35 12.09
N VAL A 264 -4.18 19.28 11.42
CA VAL A 264 -3.07 20.22 11.56
C VAL A 264 -2.96 21.00 10.25
N VAL A 265 -3.32 22.27 10.31
CA VAL A 265 -3.11 23.22 9.20
C VAL A 265 -1.67 23.71 9.28
N ASN A 266 -0.82 23.17 8.42
CA ASN A 266 0.62 23.40 8.42
C ASN A 266 1.05 24.43 7.35
N LYS A 267 2.30 24.87 7.46
CA LYS A 267 2.96 25.85 6.57
C LYS A 267 2.29 27.22 6.55
N MET A 268 1.82 27.65 7.72
CA MET A 268 1.23 28.98 7.92
C MET A 268 2.16 30.13 7.50
N ASP A 269 3.47 29.92 7.51
CA ASP A 269 4.49 30.86 7.02
C ASP A 269 4.33 31.19 5.54
N ARG A 270 3.84 30.26 4.70
CA ARG A 270 3.67 30.51 3.25
C ARG A 270 2.61 31.57 2.96
N LEU A 271 1.58 31.70 3.80
CA LEU A 271 0.59 32.78 3.67
C LEU A 271 1.21 34.17 3.86
N ILE A 272 2.22 34.25 4.74
CA ILE A 272 2.88 35.48 5.16
C ILE A 272 4.03 35.83 4.21
N LEU A 273 4.91 34.85 3.92
CA LEU A 273 6.18 35.04 3.23
C LEU A 273 6.06 34.90 1.71
N GLU A 274 5.30 33.90 1.24
CA GLU A 274 5.17 33.59 -0.19
C GLU A 274 4.00 34.36 -0.80
N LEU A 275 2.77 34.11 -0.33
CA LEU A 275 1.57 34.72 -0.89
C LEU A 275 1.37 36.17 -0.42
N LYS A 276 1.97 36.55 0.71
CA LYS A 276 1.88 37.91 1.31
C LYS A 276 0.43 38.38 1.46
N LEU A 277 -0.47 37.46 1.83
CA LEU A 277 -1.88 37.78 1.98
C LEU A 277 -2.11 38.66 3.20
N PRO A 278 -3.00 39.67 3.13
CA PRO A 278 -3.45 40.38 4.31
C PRO A 278 -4.03 39.42 5.36
N PRO A 279 -3.91 39.72 6.67
CA PRO A 279 -4.42 38.84 7.74
C PRO A 279 -5.91 38.48 7.60
N SER A 280 -6.74 39.39 7.06
CA SER A 280 -8.15 39.12 6.78
C SER A 280 -8.37 38.01 5.76
N ASP A 281 -7.57 38.00 4.70
CA ASP A 281 -7.70 37.11 3.55
C ASP A 281 -7.06 35.76 3.86
N ALA A 282 -5.95 35.78 4.60
CA ALA A 282 -5.33 34.59 5.18
C ALA A 282 -6.32 33.82 6.06
N TYR A 283 -7.11 34.51 6.91
CA TYR A 283 -8.18 33.86 7.68
C TYR A 283 -9.20 33.16 6.78
N PHE A 284 -9.63 33.81 5.69
CA PHE A 284 -10.58 33.18 4.76
C PHE A 284 -9.99 31.96 4.07
N LYS A 285 -8.71 31.99 3.71
CA LYS A 285 -8.01 30.82 3.15
C LYS A 285 -7.96 29.66 4.16
N ILE A 286 -7.58 29.93 5.41
CA ILE A 286 -7.57 28.91 6.47
C ILE A 286 -8.96 28.33 6.69
N LYS A 287 -9.99 29.19 6.79
CA LYS A 287 -11.39 28.75 6.94
C LYS A 287 -11.82 27.88 5.76
N HIS A 288 -11.46 28.26 4.54
CA HIS A 288 -11.77 27.50 3.34
C HIS A 288 -11.16 26.10 3.36
N VAL A 289 -9.87 25.96 3.71
CA VAL A 289 -9.19 24.65 3.83
C VAL A 289 -9.89 23.73 4.84
N ILE A 290 -10.31 24.27 5.99
CA ILE A 290 -11.03 23.50 7.01
C ILE A 290 -12.40 23.04 6.49
N GLU A 291 -13.12 23.89 5.76
CA GLU A 291 -14.42 23.51 5.19
C GLU A 291 -14.30 22.54 4.00
N GLU A 292 -13.22 22.60 3.22
CA GLU A 292 -12.93 21.58 2.20
C GLU A 292 -12.75 20.20 2.84
N VAL A 293 -11.99 20.10 3.94
CA VAL A 293 -11.83 18.85 4.71
C VAL A 293 -13.19 18.35 5.19
N ASN A 294 -14.02 19.21 5.77
CA ASN A 294 -15.36 18.85 6.23
C ASN A 294 -16.28 18.40 5.08
N THR A 295 -16.14 19.00 3.90
CA THR A 295 -16.89 18.61 2.70
C THR A 295 -16.52 17.20 2.26
N VAL A 296 -15.23 16.84 2.32
CA VAL A 296 -14.79 15.47 2.00
C VAL A 296 -15.30 14.45 3.03
N ILE A 297 -15.30 14.82 4.32
CA ILE A 297 -15.87 13.98 5.39
C ILE A 297 -17.36 13.73 5.13
N GLU A 298 -18.14 14.78 4.85
CA GLU A 298 -19.58 14.69 4.59
C GLU A 298 -19.88 13.88 3.32
N ASN A 299 -19.09 14.06 2.25
CA ASN A 299 -19.25 13.30 1.01
C ASN A 299 -18.95 11.80 1.19
N THR A 300 -18.14 11.42 2.19
CA THR A 300 -17.79 10.02 2.43
C THR A 300 -18.92 9.27 3.15
N ILE A 301 -19.54 9.89 4.17
CA ILE A 301 -20.71 9.33 4.87
C ILE A 301 -21.77 10.43 5.02
N PRO A 302 -22.66 10.58 4.03
CA PRO A 302 -23.72 11.58 4.06
C PRO A 302 -24.61 11.41 5.30
N GLY A 303 -24.85 12.50 6.04
CA GLY A 303 -25.71 12.53 7.22
C GLY A 303 -25.00 12.25 8.56
N CYS A 304 -23.77 11.73 8.55
CA CYS A 304 -22.98 11.50 9.77
C CYS A 304 -21.83 12.49 9.97
N GLY A 305 -21.59 13.42 9.04
CA GLY A 305 -20.40 14.27 9.08
C GLY A 305 -20.37 15.28 10.23
N GLU A 306 -21.51 15.67 10.81
CA GLU A 306 -21.53 16.60 11.95
C GLU A 306 -20.80 16.05 13.19
N SER A 307 -20.92 14.74 13.43
CA SER A 307 -20.25 14.06 14.55
C SER A 307 -18.72 14.09 14.40
N ARG A 308 -18.22 14.03 13.16
CA ARG A 308 -16.80 13.97 12.80
C ARG A 308 -16.24 15.29 12.27
N ARG A 309 -17.04 16.36 12.33
CA ARG A 309 -16.65 17.68 11.82
C ARG A 309 -15.42 18.21 12.55
N VAL A 310 -14.44 18.64 11.78
CA VAL A 310 -13.25 19.35 12.27
C VAL A 310 -13.51 20.85 12.31
N SER A 311 -13.26 21.46 13.48
CA SER A 311 -13.42 22.89 13.70
C SER A 311 -12.49 23.35 14.83
N PRO A 312 -11.78 24.48 14.66
CA PRO A 312 -10.96 25.05 15.74
C PRO A 312 -11.76 25.34 17.02
N GLU A 313 -13.06 25.60 16.92
CA GLU A 313 -13.96 25.81 18.08
C GLU A 313 -14.11 24.55 18.94
N LYS A 314 -14.08 23.37 18.31
CA LYS A 314 -14.17 22.08 19.00
C LYS A 314 -12.84 21.68 19.66
N GLY A 315 -11.72 22.31 19.25
CA GLY A 315 -10.38 21.97 19.73
C GLY A 315 -9.67 20.87 18.93
N ASN A 316 -10.29 20.35 17.85
CA ASN A 316 -9.73 19.29 17.00
C ASN A 316 -8.94 19.81 15.78
N VAL A 317 -8.59 21.11 15.76
CA VAL A 317 -7.77 21.73 14.73
C VAL A 317 -6.61 22.50 15.38
N ALA A 318 -5.39 22.21 14.94
CA ALA A 318 -4.18 22.94 15.31
C ALA A 318 -3.62 23.71 14.10
N PHE A 319 -2.98 24.84 14.38
CA PHE A 319 -2.26 25.65 13.40
C PHE A 319 -0.77 25.48 13.66
N ALA A 320 -0.02 25.16 12.61
CA ALA A 320 1.39 24.84 12.73
C ALA A 320 2.24 25.46 11.63
N CYS A 321 3.51 25.62 11.95
CA CYS A 321 4.57 25.92 11.01
C CYS A 321 5.78 25.08 11.41
N SER A 322 5.89 23.89 10.83
CA SER A 322 6.97 22.97 11.18
C SER A 322 8.36 23.48 10.79
N SER A 323 8.47 24.35 9.77
CA SER A 323 9.72 25.02 9.38
C SER A 323 10.23 25.97 10.48
N MET A 324 9.33 26.70 11.13
CA MET A 324 9.62 27.65 12.22
C MET A 324 9.42 27.07 13.62
N ARG A 325 9.09 25.78 13.73
CA ARG A 325 8.98 24.98 14.96
C ARG A 325 7.96 25.50 15.97
N TRP A 326 6.74 25.79 15.51
CA TRP A 326 5.64 26.10 16.41
C TRP A 326 4.34 25.42 15.99
N CYS A 327 3.51 25.14 16.98
CA CYS A 327 2.17 24.57 16.82
C CYS A 327 1.28 25.04 17.97
N PHE A 328 0.08 25.54 17.67
CA PHE A 328 -0.88 25.95 18.69
C PHE A 328 -2.31 25.61 18.28
N THR A 329 -3.16 25.39 19.29
CA THR A 329 -4.62 25.42 19.16
C THR A 329 -5.14 26.76 19.68
N ILE A 330 -6.42 27.05 19.45
CA ILE A 330 -7.04 28.27 19.98
C ILE A 330 -7.01 28.29 21.51
N GLN A 331 -7.18 27.12 22.14
CA GLN A 331 -7.11 26.93 23.58
C GLN A 331 -5.69 27.19 24.11
N SER A 332 -4.66 26.66 23.46
CA SER A 332 -3.28 26.89 23.90
C SER A 332 -2.86 28.35 23.71
N PHE A 333 -3.27 29.00 22.61
CA PHE A 333 -2.99 30.42 22.38
C PHE A 333 -3.74 31.32 23.38
N ALA A 334 -4.98 30.98 23.72
CA ALA A 334 -5.74 31.65 24.78
C ALA A 334 -5.04 31.54 26.14
N LYS A 335 -4.43 30.39 26.44
CA LYS A 335 -3.63 30.23 27.65
C LYS A 335 -2.38 31.09 27.64
N MET A 336 -1.66 31.18 26.52
CA MET A 336 -0.49 32.08 26.42
C MET A 336 -0.85 33.52 26.80
N TYR A 337 -2.02 34.01 26.36
CA TYR A 337 -2.52 35.32 26.80
C TYR A 337 -2.83 35.40 28.28
N SER A 338 -3.43 34.35 28.85
CA SER A 338 -3.71 34.29 30.29
C SER A 338 -2.44 34.28 31.13
N ASP A 339 -1.38 33.59 30.66
CA ASP A 339 -0.10 33.49 31.35
C ASP A 339 0.71 34.79 31.25
N PHE A 340 0.62 35.48 30.10
CA PHE A 340 1.30 36.77 29.87
C PHE A 340 0.60 37.95 30.55
N TYR A 341 -0.74 37.95 30.59
CA TYR A 341 -1.56 38.93 31.32
C TYR A 341 -2.23 38.29 32.55
N PRO A 342 -1.45 37.86 33.56
CA PRO A 342 -2.03 37.31 34.77
C PRO A 342 -2.87 38.41 35.42
N GLY A 343 -4.17 38.13 35.60
CA GLY A 343 -5.02 39.01 36.42
C GLY A 343 -4.39 39.20 37.80
N PRO A 344 -4.65 40.31 38.52
CA PRO A 344 -3.96 40.60 39.77
C PRO A 344 -4.17 39.47 40.80
N SER A 345 -3.12 38.69 41.03
CA SER A 345 -3.07 37.68 42.09
C SER A 345 -2.85 38.38 43.43
N LYS A 346 -3.94 38.57 44.19
CA LYS A 346 -4.00 38.85 45.64
C LYS A 346 -2.96 39.85 46.22
N LEU A 347 -3.42 41.05 46.57
CA LEU A 347 -2.98 41.66 47.84
C LEU A 347 -3.79 41.04 48.99
N PRO A 348 -3.19 40.79 50.17
CA PRO A 348 -3.94 40.31 51.33
C PRO A 348 -4.76 41.46 51.91
N GLY A 349 -6.08 41.42 51.74
CA GLY A 349 -7.02 42.29 52.45
C GLY A 349 -8.00 43.01 51.54
N PHE A 350 -9.26 42.56 51.59
CA PHE A 350 -10.48 43.29 51.19
C PHE A 350 -10.57 43.82 49.75
N GLY A 351 -11.16 43.00 48.87
CA GLY A 351 -11.68 43.43 47.57
C GLY A 351 -12.20 42.25 46.75
N VAL A 352 -13.37 42.39 46.13
CA VAL A 352 -14.01 41.37 45.27
C VAL A 352 -13.02 40.93 44.17
N PRO A 353 -12.85 39.62 43.91
CA PRO A 353 -11.88 39.13 42.93
C PRO A 353 -12.21 39.62 41.52
N ILE A 354 -11.30 40.36 40.89
CA ILE A 354 -11.33 40.57 39.44
C ILE A 354 -11.01 39.21 38.81
N LYS A 355 -11.99 38.57 38.16
CA LYS A 355 -11.83 37.27 37.51
C LYS A 355 -10.69 37.34 36.50
N GLY A 356 -9.71 36.44 36.63
CA GLY A 356 -8.75 36.16 35.56
C GLY A 356 -9.44 35.75 34.26
N LEU A 357 -8.70 35.80 33.15
CA LEU A 357 -9.22 35.42 31.84
C LEU A 357 -9.65 33.94 31.88
N ASP A 358 -10.92 33.69 31.61
CA ASP A 358 -11.46 32.32 31.49
C ASP A 358 -11.06 31.77 30.11
N ILE A 359 -10.10 30.84 30.10
CA ILE A 359 -9.46 30.30 28.89
C ILE A 359 -10.50 29.70 27.94
N ASP A 360 -11.42 28.88 28.46
CA ASP A 360 -12.42 28.18 27.65
C ASP A 360 -13.39 29.18 27.01
N LYS A 361 -13.89 30.15 27.78
CA LYS A 361 -14.80 31.19 27.27
C LYS A 361 -14.13 32.16 26.31
N PHE A 362 -12.83 32.38 26.44
CA PHE A 362 -12.07 33.20 25.52
C PHE A 362 -11.82 32.42 24.22
N ALA A 363 -11.35 31.18 24.31
CA ALA A 363 -11.09 30.31 23.17
C ALA A 363 -12.32 30.12 22.27
N MET A 364 -13.51 29.89 22.85
CA MET A 364 -14.77 29.79 22.10
C MET A 364 -15.14 31.04 21.28
N ARG A 365 -14.52 32.20 21.57
CA ARG A 365 -14.81 33.47 20.88
C ARG A 365 -13.72 33.87 19.88
N LEU A 366 -12.63 33.11 19.80
CA LEU A 366 -11.48 33.42 18.95
C LEU A 366 -11.63 32.90 17.51
N TRP A 367 -12.64 32.07 17.21
CA TRP A 367 -12.91 31.58 15.85
C TRP A 367 -14.28 32.04 15.33
N GLY A 368 -14.48 31.87 14.03
CA GLY A 368 -15.73 32.18 13.34
C GLY A 368 -15.96 33.66 13.06
N ASP A 369 -17.19 34.00 12.69
CA ASP A 369 -17.62 35.38 12.40
C ASP A 369 -17.93 36.16 13.69
N ILE A 370 -16.95 36.16 14.60
CA ILE A 370 -16.95 36.93 15.84
C ILE A 370 -15.95 38.07 15.68
N PHE A 371 -16.38 39.28 16.00
CA PHE A 371 -15.62 40.51 15.88
C PHE A 371 -15.29 41.07 17.25
N TYR A 372 -14.07 41.58 17.40
CA TYR A 372 -13.64 42.29 18.60
C TYR A 372 -13.69 43.80 18.34
N ASN A 373 -14.36 44.54 19.21
CA ASN A 373 -14.35 46.00 19.18
C ASN A 373 -13.39 46.53 20.26
N PRO A 374 -12.27 47.18 19.88
CA PRO A 374 -11.29 47.72 20.84
C PRO A 374 -11.87 48.81 21.76
N GLY A 375 -12.83 49.60 21.28
CA GLY A 375 -13.46 50.69 22.05
C GLY A 375 -14.40 50.17 23.13
N SER A 376 -15.28 49.21 22.80
CA SER A 376 -16.22 48.63 23.77
C SER A 376 -15.66 47.43 24.55
N ARG A 377 -14.49 46.89 24.15
CA ARG A 377 -13.84 45.69 24.70
C ARG A 377 -14.76 44.47 24.76
N LYS A 378 -15.69 44.37 23.81
CA LYS A 378 -16.69 43.30 23.73
C LYS A 378 -16.56 42.53 22.42
N PHE A 379 -16.91 41.26 22.48
CA PHE A 379 -17.10 40.40 21.32
C PHE A 379 -18.53 40.56 20.79
N SER A 380 -18.67 40.66 19.47
CA SER A 380 -19.96 40.77 18.80
C SER A 380 -20.01 39.88 17.55
N ARG A 381 -21.18 39.34 17.20
CA ARG A 381 -21.37 38.53 15.97
C ARG A 381 -21.71 39.37 14.74
N LYS A 382 -21.91 40.67 14.91
CA LYS A 382 -22.20 41.61 13.83
C LYS A 382 -21.08 42.63 13.79
N ARG A 383 -20.63 42.98 12.59
CA ARG A 383 -19.69 44.08 12.39
C ARG A 383 -20.39 45.38 12.80
N GLN A 384 -19.96 45.97 13.92
CA GLN A 384 -20.57 47.20 14.45
C GLN A 384 -19.91 48.46 13.88
N GLU A 385 -18.60 48.39 13.55
CA GLU A 385 -17.80 49.52 13.07
C GLU A 385 -16.95 49.10 11.86
N GLU A 386 -16.59 50.05 10.98
CA GLU A 386 -15.76 49.76 9.80
C GLU A 386 -14.35 49.24 10.18
N GLY A 387 -13.84 49.59 11.37
CA GLY A 387 -12.55 49.11 11.90
C GLY A 387 -12.60 47.80 12.71
N SER A 388 -13.78 47.22 12.98
CA SER A 388 -13.86 45.99 13.77
C SER A 388 -13.39 44.79 12.95
N GLN A 389 -12.28 44.19 13.36
CA GLN A 389 -11.75 42.97 12.77
C GLN A 389 -12.30 41.72 13.45
N ARG A 390 -12.19 40.58 12.78
CA ARG A 390 -12.49 39.27 13.37
C ARG A 390 -11.56 39.00 14.55
N SER A 391 -12.08 38.33 15.57
CA SER A 391 -11.33 38.00 16.78
C SER A 391 -10.07 37.19 16.46
N PHE A 392 -10.15 36.18 15.59
CA PHE A 392 -8.99 35.41 15.14
C PHE A 392 -7.92 36.29 14.49
N VAL A 393 -8.35 37.22 13.63
CA VAL A 393 -7.44 38.11 12.91
C VAL A 393 -6.74 39.03 13.89
N HIS A 394 -7.49 39.70 14.76
CA HIS A 394 -6.94 40.66 15.70
C HIS A 394 -6.06 40.04 16.79
N TRP A 395 -6.49 38.91 17.37
CA TRP A 395 -5.81 38.30 18.53
C TRP A 395 -4.80 37.21 18.14
N ILE A 396 -4.81 36.67 16.92
CA ILE A 396 -3.89 35.59 16.54
C ILE A 396 -3.08 36.00 15.32
N LEU A 397 -3.71 36.26 14.17
CA LEU A 397 -2.95 36.51 12.93
C LEU A 397 -2.16 37.81 12.97
N GLU A 398 -2.73 38.93 13.43
CA GLU A 398 -2.00 40.20 13.50
C GLU A 398 -0.72 40.12 14.35
N PRO A 399 -0.74 39.57 15.59
CA PRO A 399 0.49 39.32 16.35
C PRO A 399 1.52 38.46 15.62
N VAL A 400 1.08 37.35 15.01
CA VAL A 400 1.98 36.44 14.28
C VAL A 400 2.61 37.16 13.08
N TYR A 401 1.81 37.88 12.29
CA TYR A 401 2.29 38.67 11.17
C TYR A 401 3.29 39.75 11.60
N LYS A 402 3.04 40.41 12.75
CA LYS A 402 3.97 41.38 13.33
C LYS A 402 5.31 40.73 13.64
N ILE A 403 5.34 39.58 14.34
CA ILE A 403 6.58 38.85 14.64
C ILE A 403 7.38 38.55 13.36
N TYR A 404 6.72 38.05 12.31
CA TYR A 404 7.37 37.76 11.03
C TYR A 404 7.88 39.04 10.34
N SER A 405 7.11 40.12 10.34
CA SER A 405 7.51 41.38 9.71
C SER A 405 8.68 42.07 10.44
N HIS A 406 8.66 42.09 11.79
CA HIS A 406 9.71 42.72 12.59
C HIS A 406 11.03 41.97 12.47
N THR A 407 10.99 40.63 12.48
CA THR A 407 12.20 39.80 12.31
C THR A 407 12.83 39.93 10.92
N LEU A 408 12.06 40.26 9.88
CA LEU A 408 12.56 40.45 8.51
C LEU A 408 13.05 41.86 8.20
N SER A 409 12.41 42.90 8.77
CA SER A 409 12.55 44.28 8.30
C SER A 409 13.40 45.18 9.20
N GLN A 410 13.54 44.86 10.49
CA GLN A 410 14.11 45.80 11.46
C GLN A 410 15.59 45.56 11.75
N SER A 411 16.24 46.64 12.18
CA SER A 411 17.60 46.58 12.71
C SER A 411 17.61 45.74 14.01
N PRO A 412 18.74 45.09 14.36
CA PRO A 412 18.85 44.31 15.59
C PRO A 412 18.47 45.09 16.87
N ASP A 413 18.69 46.40 16.89
CA ASP A 413 18.42 47.26 18.04
C ASP A 413 16.91 47.51 18.24
N ASP A 414 16.17 47.77 17.15
CA ASP A 414 14.71 47.94 17.21
C ASP A 414 14.01 46.60 17.50
N LEU A 415 14.51 45.52 16.89
CA LEU A 415 14.00 44.17 17.13
C LEU A 415 14.15 43.81 18.61
N LYS A 416 15.29 44.14 19.24
CA LYS A 416 15.51 43.89 20.67
C LYS A 416 14.46 44.56 21.54
N GLU A 417 14.11 45.83 21.25
CA GLU A 417 13.07 46.55 22.00
C GLU A 417 11.71 45.85 21.87
N THR A 418 11.35 45.40 20.66
CA THR A 418 10.10 44.63 20.46
C THR A 418 10.12 43.27 21.16
N LEU A 419 11.23 42.53 21.12
CA LEU A 419 11.38 41.22 21.77
C LEU A 419 11.32 41.35 23.30
N ASP A 420 11.88 42.41 23.86
CA ASP A 420 11.80 42.70 25.30
C ASP A 420 10.33 42.90 25.74
N THR A 421 9.47 43.51 24.92
CA THR A 421 8.02 43.62 25.23
C THR A 421 7.30 42.27 25.25
N LEU A 422 7.80 41.27 24.51
CA LEU A 422 7.26 39.92 24.47
C LEU A 422 7.91 39.00 25.52
N GLY A 423 8.87 39.51 26.30
CA GLY A 423 9.62 38.73 27.29
C GLY A 423 10.70 37.82 26.69
N ILE A 424 11.08 38.03 25.44
CA ILE A 424 12.04 37.20 24.69
C ILE A 424 13.43 37.85 24.78
N ARG A 425 14.44 37.07 25.18
CA ARG A 425 15.83 37.54 25.30
C ARG A 425 16.78 36.63 24.52
N LEU A 426 17.36 37.18 23.47
CA LEU A 426 18.36 36.51 22.64
C LEU A 426 19.79 36.96 22.98
N LYS A 427 20.77 36.09 22.71
CA LYS A 427 22.20 36.40 22.85
C LYS A 427 22.65 37.34 21.71
N PRO A 428 23.66 38.21 21.93
CA PRO A 428 24.18 39.11 20.89
C PRO A 428 24.66 38.40 19.59
N SER A 429 25.09 37.14 19.68
CA SER A 429 25.47 36.32 18.53
C SER A 429 24.28 35.84 17.71
N GLU A 430 23.12 35.64 18.34
CA GLU A 430 21.91 35.12 17.70
C GLU A 430 21.27 36.16 16.79
N TYR A 431 21.31 37.44 17.15
CA TYR A 431 20.85 38.55 16.31
C TYR A 431 21.62 38.70 14.98
N LYS A 432 22.82 38.10 14.88
CA LYS A 432 23.66 38.13 13.67
C LYS A 432 23.49 36.92 12.78
N THR A 433 22.58 36.00 13.13
CA THR A 433 22.26 34.84 12.31
C THR A 433 21.45 35.25 11.08
N ASP A 434 21.31 34.33 10.12
CA ASP A 434 20.45 34.54 8.97
C ASP A 434 19.00 34.79 9.40
N ALA A 435 18.25 35.60 8.64
CA ALA A 435 16.92 36.07 9.01
C ALA A 435 15.94 34.91 9.26
N LYS A 436 16.05 33.83 8.48
CA LYS A 436 15.24 32.62 8.65
C LYS A 436 15.52 31.91 9.98
N GLU A 437 16.79 31.82 10.36
CA GLU A 437 17.21 31.18 11.61
C GLU A 437 16.85 32.04 12.83
N LEU A 438 17.05 33.34 12.73
CA LEU A 438 16.62 34.30 13.75
C LEU A 438 15.10 34.23 13.97
N MET A 439 14.32 34.23 12.89
CA MET A 439 12.87 34.09 12.95
C MET A 439 12.46 32.77 13.63
N ARG A 440 13.13 31.66 13.29
CA ARG A 440 12.90 30.36 13.92
C ARG A 440 13.16 30.40 15.43
N LEU A 441 14.27 31.00 15.88
CA LEU A 441 14.60 31.13 17.30
C LEU A 441 13.58 32.00 18.06
N VAL A 442 13.17 33.13 17.47
CA VAL A 442 12.15 34.02 18.04
C VAL A 442 10.82 33.29 18.18
N CYS A 443 10.38 32.59 17.12
CA CYS A 443 9.13 31.83 17.17
C CYS A 443 9.19 30.70 18.22
N GLN A 444 10.30 29.96 18.27
CA GLN A 444 10.46 28.87 19.25
C GLN A 444 10.38 29.38 20.70
N GLN A 445 10.97 30.54 21.01
CA GLN A 445 10.86 31.13 22.36
C GLN A 445 9.48 31.72 22.64
N TYR A 446 8.81 32.30 21.62
CA TYR A 446 7.48 32.88 21.79
C TYR A 446 6.40 31.83 22.04
N PHE A 447 6.31 30.83 21.16
CA PHE A 447 5.26 29.80 21.22
C PHE A 447 5.57 28.70 22.23
N GLY A 448 6.85 28.41 22.46
CA GLY A 448 7.27 27.35 23.36
C GLY A 448 6.94 25.94 22.83
N PRO A 449 6.82 24.94 23.72
CA PRO A 449 6.53 23.55 23.37
C PRO A 449 5.11 23.37 22.78
N SER A 450 4.92 22.27 22.06
CA SER A 450 3.68 21.97 21.32
C SER A 450 2.52 21.47 22.19
N LEU A 451 2.27 22.11 23.34
CA LEU A 451 1.27 21.72 24.35
C LEU A 451 -0.16 21.63 23.77
N GLY A 452 -0.51 22.53 22.85
CA GLY A 452 -1.83 22.54 22.21
C GLY A 452 -2.10 21.30 21.35
N PHE A 453 -1.07 20.75 20.72
CA PHE A 453 -1.18 19.49 19.97
C PHE A 453 -1.49 18.33 20.92
N VAL A 454 -0.81 18.25 22.07
CA VAL A 454 -1.04 17.21 23.08
C VAL A 454 -2.46 17.27 23.65
N ASP A 455 -2.95 18.47 23.96
CA ASP A 455 -4.33 18.68 24.42
C ASP A 455 -5.36 18.23 23.38
N MET A 456 -5.15 18.59 22.12
CA MET A 456 -6.01 18.21 21.00
C MET A 456 -6.14 16.68 20.91
N ILE A 457 -5.01 15.97 20.91
CA ILE A 457 -5.03 14.51 20.77
C ILE A 457 -5.63 13.86 22.01
N THR A 458 -5.26 14.29 23.22
CA THR A 458 -5.78 13.67 24.45
C THR A 458 -7.29 13.83 24.62
N GLN A 459 -7.89 14.90 24.07
CA GLN A 459 -9.33 15.18 24.11
C GLN A 459 -10.13 14.49 23.00
N HIS A 460 -9.56 14.30 21.81
CA HIS A 460 -10.30 13.82 20.63
C HIS A 460 -9.92 12.43 20.16
N VAL A 461 -8.74 11.92 20.53
CA VAL A 461 -8.31 10.55 20.24
C VAL A 461 -8.51 9.70 21.50
N PRO A 462 -9.24 8.57 21.40
CA PRO A 462 -9.48 7.68 22.52
C PRO A 462 -8.18 7.04 23.02
N SER A 463 -8.18 6.58 24.26
CA SER A 463 -7.10 5.71 24.74
C SER A 463 -7.16 4.35 24.04
N PRO A 464 -6.06 3.57 24.02
CA PRO A 464 -6.07 2.20 23.53
C PRO A 464 -7.13 1.31 24.17
N GLU A 465 -7.46 1.53 25.44
CA GLU A 465 -8.51 0.82 26.18
C GLU A 465 -9.91 1.15 25.63
N GLU A 466 -10.21 2.44 25.41
CA GLU A 466 -11.47 2.89 24.81
C GLU A 466 -11.58 2.49 23.32
N GLY A 467 -10.46 2.55 22.60
CA GLY A 467 -10.36 2.24 21.17
C GLY A 467 -10.40 0.75 20.83
N ALA A 468 -10.03 -0.13 21.77
CA ALA A 468 -9.96 -1.58 21.56
C ALA A 468 -11.31 -2.20 21.19
N GLN A 469 -12.40 -1.77 21.83
CA GLN A 469 -13.74 -2.29 21.54
C GLN A 469 -14.12 -2.10 20.06
N ARG A 470 -13.87 -0.90 19.52
CA ARG A 470 -14.14 -0.57 18.13
C ARG A 470 -13.28 -1.42 17.18
N LEU A 471 -12.00 -1.58 17.50
CA LEU A 471 -11.06 -2.37 16.70
C LEU A 471 -11.49 -3.83 16.62
N LEU A 472 -11.86 -4.43 17.77
CA LEU A 472 -12.32 -5.82 17.84
C LEU A 472 -13.61 -6.04 17.04
N GLN A 473 -14.62 -5.17 17.20
CA GLN A 473 -15.90 -5.30 16.50
C GLN A 473 -15.76 -5.29 14.97
N ARG A 474 -14.77 -4.57 14.43
CA ARG A 474 -14.57 -4.39 12.99
C ARG A 474 -13.59 -5.40 12.38
N HIS A 475 -12.51 -5.71 13.09
CA HIS A 475 -11.37 -6.42 12.51
C HIS A 475 -11.15 -7.81 13.08
N TYR A 476 -11.61 -8.12 14.29
CA TYR A 476 -11.46 -9.45 14.83
C TYR A 476 -12.46 -10.40 14.13
N THR A 477 -12.00 -11.57 13.69
CA THR A 477 -12.87 -12.55 13.01
C THR A 477 -13.62 -13.44 14.00
N GLY A 478 -13.12 -13.56 15.24
CA GLY A 478 -13.70 -14.41 16.27
C GLY A 478 -14.87 -13.78 17.03
N PRO A 479 -15.54 -14.59 17.87
CA PRO A 479 -16.67 -14.14 18.66
C PRO A 479 -16.22 -13.27 19.85
N LEU A 480 -17.01 -12.22 20.14
CA LEU A 480 -16.68 -11.17 21.11
C LEU A 480 -17.02 -11.53 22.58
N ASP A 481 -17.65 -12.68 22.81
CA ASP A 481 -18.06 -13.19 24.12
C ASP A 481 -17.02 -14.08 24.80
N THR A 482 -15.90 -14.35 24.12
CA THR A 482 -14.77 -15.14 24.65
C THR A 482 -13.98 -14.38 25.71
N LYS A 483 -13.31 -15.11 26.61
CA LYS A 483 -12.43 -14.48 27.62
C LYS A 483 -11.25 -13.76 26.97
N THR A 484 -10.74 -14.32 25.87
CA THR A 484 -9.68 -13.67 25.08
C THR A 484 -10.17 -12.34 24.48
N ALA A 485 -11.38 -12.28 23.93
CA ALA A 485 -11.96 -11.04 23.42
C ALA A 485 -12.22 -10.00 24.53
N GLU A 486 -12.72 -10.44 25.69
CA GLU A 486 -12.94 -9.54 26.83
C GLU A 486 -11.61 -8.97 27.36
N ALA A 487 -10.56 -9.80 27.41
CA ALA A 487 -9.22 -9.37 27.82
C ALA A 487 -8.62 -8.35 26.82
N MET A 488 -8.81 -8.56 25.52
CA MET A 488 -8.42 -7.58 24.48
C MET A 488 -9.21 -6.27 24.61
N GLN A 489 -10.51 -6.35 24.90
CA GLN A 489 -11.36 -5.17 25.03
C GLN A 489 -10.92 -4.28 26.20
N LYS A 490 -10.51 -4.89 27.32
CA LYS A 490 -10.00 -4.17 28.49
C LYS A 490 -8.51 -3.81 28.39
N CYS A 491 -7.82 -4.25 27.33
CA CYS A 491 -6.35 -4.19 27.23
C CYS A 491 -5.67 -4.72 28.50
N ASP A 492 -6.08 -5.90 28.97
CA ASP A 492 -5.55 -6.51 30.20
C ASP A 492 -4.11 -7.00 29.98
N GLN A 493 -3.18 -6.52 30.79
CA GLN A 493 -1.75 -6.85 30.72
C GLN A 493 -1.45 -8.26 31.24
N ASN A 494 -2.32 -8.79 32.11
CA ASN A 494 -2.21 -10.15 32.66
C ASN A 494 -3.07 -11.18 31.89
N GLY A 495 -3.73 -10.73 30.82
CA GLY A 495 -4.54 -11.58 29.95
C GLY A 495 -3.71 -12.47 29.02
N PRO A 496 -4.37 -13.30 28.19
CA PRO A 496 -3.68 -14.08 27.16
C PRO A 496 -3.00 -13.15 26.14
N LEU A 497 -1.78 -13.51 25.73
CA LEU A 497 -1.03 -12.72 24.76
C LEU A 497 -1.72 -12.75 23.40
N VAL A 498 -2.08 -11.58 22.88
CA VAL A 498 -2.55 -11.39 21.50
C VAL A 498 -1.89 -10.16 20.92
N ILE A 499 -1.25 -10.29 19.76
CA ILE A 499 -0.57 -9.20 19.05
C ILE A 499 -1.05 -9.20 17.60
N HIS A 500 -1.45 -8.02 17.11
CA HIS A 500 -1.74 -7.83 15.70
C HIS A 500 -0.53 -7.21 15.00
N VAL A 501 0.08 -7.96 14.08
CA VAL A 501 1.23 -7.52 13.25
C VAL A 501 0.72 -7.03 11.91
N THR A 502 1.14 -5.82 11.51
CA THR A 502 0.76 -5.22 10.22
C THR A 502 1.94 -4.91 9.31
N LYS A 503 3.16 -4.84 9.85
CA LYS A 503 4.34 -4.45 9.06
C LYS A 503 5.61 -5.15 9.53
N LEU A 504 6.49 -5.45 8.58
CA LEU A 504 7.82 -5.97 8.83
C LEU A 504 8.87 -4.93 8.44
N PHE A 505 9.82 -4.64 9.33
CA PHE A 505 10.95 -3.77 9.07
C PHE A 505 12.22 -4.58 8.84
N ASN A 506 12.95 -4.24 7.79
CA ASN A 506 14.26 -4.82 7.55
C ASN A 506 15.25 -4.39 8.65
N ALA A 507 16.05 -5.35 9.13
CA ALA A 507 17.22 -5.04 9.93
C ALA A 507 18.26 -4.25 9.11
N THR A 508 19.27 -3.70 9.77
CA THR A 508 20.35 -2.94 9.11
C THR A 508 21.13 -3.73 8.08
N ASP A 509 21.24 -5.05 8.29
CA ASP A 509 21.93 -5.99 7.41
C ASP A 509 21.03 -6.53 6.29
N ALA A 510 19.74 -6.17 6.29
CA ALA A 510 18.71 -6.62 5.37
C ALA A 510 18.51 -8.14 5.27
N LYS A 511 19.03 -8.91 6.25
CA LYS A 511 18.90 -10.37 6.26
C LYS A 511 17.66 -10.82 7.02
N SER A 512 17.41 -10.21 8.17
CA SER A 512 16.25 -10.49 9.02
C SER A 512 15.24 -9.36 8.99
N PHE A 513 14.01 -9.69 9.40
CA PHE A 513 12.96 -8.72 9.61
C PHE A 513 12.55 -8.68 11.08
N THR A 514 12.12 -7.50 11.50
CA THR A 514 11.48 -7.28 12.80
C THR A 514 10.01 -6.99 12.57
N ALA A 515 9.14 -7.66 13.32
CA ALA A 515 7.70 -7.51 13.16
C ALA A 515 7.17 -6.38 14.05
N LEU A 516 6.56 -5.36 13.44
CA LEU A 516 5.83 -4.30 14.15
C LEU A 516 4.38 -4.74 14.35
N GLY A 517 3.96 -4.80 15.60
CA GLY A 517 2.57 -5.05 15.95
C GLY A 517 2.11 -4.29 17.18
N ARG A 518 0.79 -4.29 17.40
CA ARG A 518 0.15 -3.78 18.62
C ARG A 518 -0.19 -4.95 19.53
N VAL A 519 0.23 -4.86 20.79
CA VAL A 519 -0.18 -5.82 21.83
C VAL A 519 -1.62 -5.48 22.22
N MET A 520 -2.56 -6.37 21.90
CA MET A 520 -3.99 -6.19 22.17
C MET A 520 -4.35 -6.68 23.57
N SER A 521 -3.72 -7.75 24.02
CA SER A 521 -3.89 -8.34 25.35
C SER A 521 -2.59 -9.02 25.79
N GLY A 522 -2.38 -9.12 27.10
CA GLY A 522 -1.20 -9.72 27.72
C GLY A 522 0.03 -8.81 27.66
N THR A 523 1.18 -9.41 27.91
CA THR A 523 2.49 -8.75 27.83
C THR A 523 3.42 -9.58 26.95
N ALA A 524 3.96 -8.98 25.90
CA ALA A 524 4.93 -9.63 25.02
C ALA A 524 6.28 -9.64 25.73
N THR A 525 6.87 -10.81 25.98
CA THR A 525 8.15 -10.96 26.71
C THR A 525 9.17 -11.73 25.88
N SER A 526 10.46 -11.53 26.14
CA SER A 526 11.55 -12.27 25.50
C SER A 526 12.38 -13.05 26.55
N PRO A 527 12.63 -14.36 26.36
CA PRO A 527 12.12 -15.23 25.31
C PRO A 527 10.72 -15.79 25.62
N GLN A 528 9.84 -15.89 24.60
CA GLN A 528 8.50 -16.46 24.75
C GLN A 528 8.08 -17.26 23.51
N SER A 529 7.53 -18.46 23.71
CA SER A 529 6.99 -19.28 22.62
C SER A 529 5.54 -18.89 22.30
N VAL A 530 5.27 -18.62 21.02
CA VAL A 530 4.01 -18.07 20.52
C VAL A 530 3.56 -18.81 19.25
N ARG A 531 2.25 -18.79 18.96
CA ARG A 531 1.69 -19.23 17.68
C ARG A 531 1.53 -18.01 16.78
N VAL A 532 2.05 -18.10 15.57
CA VAL A 532 1.92 -17.08 14.52
C VAL A 532 0.90 -17.59 13.51
N LEU A 533 -0.21 -16.87 13.38
CA LEU A 533 -1.30 -17.18 12.46
C LEU A 533 -1.20 -16.23 11.26
N GLY A 534 -1.07 -16.79 10.06
CA GLY A 534 -1.08 -16.03 8.81
C GLY A 534 -2.48 -15.58 8.36
N GLU A 535 -2.59 -15.07 7.14
CA GLU A 535 -3.85 -14.54 6.58
C GLU A 535 -4.78 -15.65 6.07
N GLY A 536 -4.24 -16.81 5.71
CA GLY A 536 -4.98 -17.98 5.25
C GLY A 536 -5.50 -18.86 6.37
N TYR A 537 -5.04 -18.65 7.60
CA TYR A 537 -5.43 -19.46 8.75
C TYR A 537 -6.94 -19.42 9.00
N THR A 538 -7.53 -20.60 9.14
CA THR A 538 -8.90 -20.79 9.63
C THR A 538 -8.92 -21.92 10.66
N ILE A 539 -10.03 -22.05 11.40
CA ILE A 539 -10.15 -23.14 12.39
C ILE A 539 -10.16 -24.52 11.71
N GLU A 540 -10.64 -24.58 10.46
CA GLU A 540 -10.70 -25.82 9.68
C GLU A 540 -9.36 -26.14 9.00
N ASP A 541 -8.52 -25.13 8.78
CA ASP A 541 -7.23 -25.22 8.09
C ASP A 541 -6.13 -24.53 8.89
N GLU A 542 -5.38 -25.35 9.63
CA GLU A 542 -4.27 -24.91 10.49
C GLU A 542 -2.92 -24.86 9.76
N GLU A 543 -2.85 -25.08 8.44
CA GLU A 543 -1.58 -25.12 7.69
C GLU A 543 -0.80 -23.80 7.78
N ASP A 544 -1.51 -22.67 7.87
CA ASP A 544 -0.93 -21.32 7.98
C ASP A 544 -0.65 -20.89 9.45
N MET A 545 -0.49 -21.87 10.35
CA MET A 545 -0.09 -21.68 11.75
C MET A 545 1.31 -22.23 12.00
N VAL A 546 2.19 -21.39 12.58
CA VAL A 546 3.56 -21.79 12.93
C VAL A 546 3.87 -21.40 14.37
N VAL A 547 4.46 -22.32 15.12
CA VAL A 547 5.00 -22.02 16.46
C VAL A 547 6.38 -21.39 16.30
N ALA A 548 6.54 -20.17 16.79
CA ALA A 548 7.80 -19.42 16.78
C ALA A 548 8.18 -18.98 18.20
N THR A 549 9.43 -18.54 18.37
CA THR A 549 9.92 -17.99 19.64
C THR A 549 10.29 -16.54 19.44
N VAL A 550 9.69 -15.65 20.23
CA VAL A 550 10.09 -14.25 20.32
C VAL A 550 11.47 -14.20 20.97
N THR A 551 12.49 -13.80 20.21
CA THR A 551 13.87 -13.73 20.72
C THR A 551 14.12 -12.45 21.50
N ASP A 552 13.58 -11.36 20.99
CA ASP A 552 13.86 -10.00 21.46
C ASP A 552 12.60 -9.13 21.33
N THR A 553 12.45 -8.19 22.27
CA THR A 553 11.40 -7.17 22.23
C THR A 553 11.99 -5.76 22.30
N TRP A 554 11.55 -4.88 21.40
CA TRP A 554 12.00 -3.49 21.37
C TRP A 554 10.84 -2.51 21.26
N ILE A 555 11.08 -1.30 21.78
CA ILE A 555 10.28 -0.11 21.46
C ILE A 555 10.96 0.59 20.28
N ALA A 556 10.21 0.80 19.20
CA ALA A 556 10.71 1.45 18.00
C ALA A 556 10.86 2.97 18.21
N GLN A 557 12.04 3.52 17.89
CA GLN A 557 12.31 4.96 17.89
C GLN A 557 12.92 5.42 16.55
N SER A 558 12.50 4.76 15.46
CA SER A 558 13.01 4.96 14.09
C SER A 558 14.54 4.73 13.95
N ARG A 559 15.38 5.69 14.37
CA ARG A 559 16.85 5.61 14.25
C ARG A 559 17.52 4.75 15.30
N TYR A 560 16.84 4.45 16.38
CA TYR A 560 17.32 3.57 17.43
C TYR A 560 16.16 2.74 17.96
N ASN A 561 16.46 1.62 18.60
CA ASN A 561 15.47 0.75 19.22
C ASN A 561 15.82 0.62 20.70
N ILE A 562 14.83 0.77 21.58
CA ILE A 562 15.04 0.61 23.02
C ILE A 562 14.74 -0.85 23.36
N PRO A 563 15.74 -1.64 23.78
CA PRO A 563 15.50 -3.01 24.21
C PRO A 563 14.72 -3.01 25.53
N VAL A 564 13.71 -3.86 25.61
CA VAL A 564 12.86 -4.01 26.79
C VAL A 564 12.65 -5.49 27.09
N SER A 565 12.38 -5.80 28.36
CA SER A 565 12.10 -7.19 28.79
C SER A 565 10.66 -7.62 28.47
N GLY A 566 9.74 -6.66 28.39
CA GLY A 566 8.42 -6.90 27.86
C GLY A 566 7.62 -5.64 27.59
N VAL A 567 6.62 -5.78 26.71
CA VAL A 567 5.72 -4.70 26.27
C VAL A 567 4.27 -5.06 26.62
N PRO A 568 3.59 -4.28 27.47
CA PRO A 568 2.21 -4.55 27.88
C PRO A 568 1.19 -4.14 26.81
N ALA A 569 -0.05 -4.65 26.97
CA ALA A 569 -1.20 -4.34 26.12
C ALA A 569 -1.43 -2.82 25.95
N GLY A 570 -1.86 -2.44 24.74
CA GLY A 570 -2.09 -1.07 24.31
C GLY A 570 -0.90 -0.41 23.59
N ASN A 571 0.30 -0.97 23.70
CA ASN A 571 1.52 -0.44 23.09
C ASN A 571 1.88 -1.13 21.78
N TRP A 572 2.77 -0.49 21.01
CA TRP A 572 3.43 -1.12 19.87
C TRP A 572 4.74 -1.77 20.30
N VAL A 573 5.04 -2.90 19.66
CA VAL A 573 6.24 -3.70 19.91
C VAL A 573 6.89 -4.06 18.58
N LEU A 574 8.22 -4.02 18.56
CA LEU A 574 9.03 -4.68 17.55
C LEU A 574 9.48 -6.04 18.09
N LEU A 575 9.18 -7.10 17.36
CA LEU A 575 9.49 -8.48 17.72
C LEU A 575 10.57 -9.06 16.81
N GLY A 576 11.58 -9.69 17.42
CA GLY A 576 12.58 -10.51 16.73
C GLY A 576 12.21 -11.99 16.72
N GLY A 577 12.59 -12.71 15.65
CA GLY A 577 12.52 -14.18 15.57
C GLY A 577 11.18 -14.76 15.08
N VAL A 578 10.20 -13.93 14.73
CA VAL A 578 8.85 -14.35 14.29
C VAL A 578 8.57 -14.06 12.81
N ASP A 579 9.57 -13.62 12.05
CA ASP A 579 9.40 -13.10 10.70
C ASP A 579 9.27 -14.17 9.61
N ASN A 580 9.71 -15.40 9.84
CA ASN A 580 9.75 -16.44 8.81
C ASN A 580 8.38 -16.77 8.21
N SER A 581 7.36 -16.96 9.04
CA SER A 581 5.99 -17.30 8.61
C SER A 581 5.15 -16.10 8.18
N ILE A 582 5.55 -14.87 8.56
CA ILE A 582 4.77 -13.67 8.26
C ILE A 582 5.10 -13.19 6.84
N VAL A 583 4.08 -13.11 6.00
CA VAL A 583 4.20 -12.51 4.65
C VAL A 583 3.80 -11.05 4.68
N LYS A 584 2.56 -10.71 5.08
CA LYS A 584 2.07 -9.32 5.11
C LYS A 584 1.57 -8.96 6.50
N THR A 585 0.43 -9.52 6.89
CA THR A 585 -0.11 -9.39 8.24
C THR A 585 -0.11 -10.74 8.95
N ALA A 586 -0.13 -10.68 10.27
CA ALA A 586 -0.26 -11.88 11.09
C ALA A 586 -0.92 -11.55 12.43
N THR A 587 -1.49 -12.58 13.04
CA THR A 587 -1.96 -12.52 14.43
C THR A 587 -1.11 -13.46 15.26
N ILE A 588 -0.43 -12.92 16.27
CA ILE A 588 0.39 -13.72 17.19
C ILE A 588 -0.42 -13.95 18.44
N VAL A 589 -0.55 -15.20 18.86
CA VAL A 589 -1.28 -15.60 20.07
C VAL A 589 -0.41 -16.44 20.99
N ALA A 590 -0.78 -16.51 22.26
CA ALA A 590 -0.18 -17.45 23.19
C ALA A 590 -0.30 -18.90 22.69
N THR A 591 0.66 -19.74 23.08
CA THR A 591 0.69 -21.18 22.77
C THR A 591 -0.53 -21.92 23.32
N LYS A 592 -1.03 -21.51 24.49
CA LYS A 592 -2.29 -21.99 25.07
C LYS A 592 -3.17 -20.79 25.38
N LEU A 593 -4.38 -20.80 24.84
CA LEU A 593 -5.42 -19.84 25.21
C LEU A 593 -6.19 -20.36 26.44
N PRO A 594 -6.84 -19.47 27.22
CA PRO A 594 -7.66 -19.86 28.35
C PRO A 594 -8.79 -20.80 27.90
N ASP A 595 -9.16 -21.76 28.75
CA ASP A 595 -10.27 -22.71 28.51
C ASP A 595 -10.21 -23.48 27.18
N GLU A 596 -9.03 -23.62 26.57
CA GLU A 596 -8.86 -24.24 25.23
C GLU A 596 -9.68 -23.54 24.14
N GLU A 597 -9.86 -22.21 24.27
CA GLU A 597 -10.49 -21.38 23.24
C GLU A 597 -9.75 -21.48 21.89
N ASP A 598 -10.52 -21.50 20.79
CA ASP A 598 -10.00 -21.46 19.43
C ASP A 598 -9.32 -20.11 19.16
N ALA A 599 -8.24 -20.15 18.39
CA ALA A 599 -7.55 -18.94 17.97
C ALA A 599 -8.21 -18.37 16.71
N TYR A 600 -8.32 -17.05 16.63
CA TYR A 600 -8.86 -16.34 15.47
C TYR A 600 -7.90 -15.24 15.04
N ILE A 601 -7.93 -14.91 13.75
CA ILE A 601 -7.09 -13.87 13.17
C ILE A 601 -7.80 -12.51 13.13
N PHE A 602 -7.03 -11.45 13.06
CA PHE A 602 -7.52 -10.17 12.56
C PHE A 602 -7.65 -10.23 11.04
N ARG A 603 -8.72 -9.61 10.51
CA ARG A 603 -8.97 -9.51 9.06
C ARG A 603 -7.75 -8.87 8.36
N PRO A 604 -7.40 -9.32 7.15
CA PRO A 604 -6.37 -8.66 6.34
C PRO A 604 -6.62 -7.15 6.16
N ILE A 605 -5.56 -6.40 5.87
CA ILE A 605 -5.66 -4.95 5.67
C ILE A 605 -6.40 -4.67 4.36
N ARG A 606 -7.39 -3.79 4.44
CA ARG A 606 -8.05 -3.26 3.26
C ARG A 606 -7.29 -2.03 2.76
N HIS A 607 -6.71 -2.15 1.58
CA HIS A 607 -5.98 -1.08 0.93
C HIS A 607 -6.92 -0.14 0.16
N PHE A 608 -6.42 1.06 -0.16
CA PHE A 608 -7.17 2.10 -0.88
C PHE A 608 -7.47 1.73 -2.33
N PHE A 609 -6.55 1.01 -2.97
CA PHE A 609 -6.62 0.62 -4.37
C PHE A 609 -5.79 -0.65 -4.61
N GLU A 610 -5.94 -1.21 -5.81
CA GLU A 610 -5.28 -2.43 -6.25
C GLU A 610 -3.94 -2.15 -6.98
N SER A 611 -3.04 -3.12 -6.96
CA SER A 611 -1.78 -3.10 -7.71
C SER A 611 -2.00 -3.47 -9.17
N VAL A 612 -1.95 -2.49 -10.06
CA VAL A 612 -2.23 -2.65 -11.51
C VAL A 612 -1.00 -2.54 -12.40
N PHE A 613 0.10 -1.98 -11.89
CA PHE A 613 1.35 -1.80 -12.62
C PHE A 613 2.15 -3.09 -12.59
N LYS A 614 2.46 -3.68 -13.75
CA LYS A 614 3.03 -5.02 -13.89
C LYS A 614 4.39 -4.97 -14.57
N VAL A 615 5.37 -5.67 -14.01
CA VAL A 615 6.72 -5.79 -14.56
C VAL A 615 7.21 -7.23 -14.40
N ALA A 616 7.73 -7.87 -15.44
CA ALA A 616 8.49 -9.11 -15.28
C ALA A 616 9.96 -8.85 -15.00
N VAL A 617 10.53 -9.70 -14.15
CA VAL A 617 11.90 -9.65 -13.67
C VAL A 617 12.56 -11.00 -13.86
N GLU A 618 13.79 -11.00 -14.36
CA GLU A 618 14.59 -12.20 -14.55
C GLU A 618 16.04 -11.93 -14.15
N PRO A 619 16.76 -12.91 -13.58
CA PRO A 619 18.18 -12.74 -13.31
C PRO A 619 18.93 -12.70 -14.64
N ILE A 620 20.01 -11.91 -14.73
CA ILE A 620 20.89 -11.96 -15.91
C ILE A 620 21.51 -13.36 -16.03
N ASN A 621 21.93 -13.92 -14.90
CA ASN A 621 22.51 -15.25 -14.78
C ASN A 621 21.46 -16.22 -14.20
N PRO A 622 20.98 -17.22 -14.95
CA PRO A 622 19.97 -18.16 -14.46
C PRO A 622 20.39 -18.95 -13.22
N SER A 623 21.69 -19.17 -13.01
CA SER A 623 22.22 -19.83 -11.80
C SER A 623 21.94 -19.06 -10.50
N GLU A 624 21.66 -17.76 -10.58
CA GLU A 624 21.35 -16.92 -9.42
C GLU A 624 19.86 -16.82 -9.10
N LEU A 625 19.01 -17.55 -9.82
CA LEU A 625 17.56 -17.55 -9.62
C LEU A 625 17.14 -17.76 -8.15
N PRO A 626 17.74 -18.67 -7.36
CA PRO A 626 17.37 -18.85 -5.96
C PRO A 626 17.57 -17.59 -5.10
N LYS A 627 18.63 -16.80 -5.37
CA LYS A 627 18.89 -15.55 -4.66
C LYS A 627 17.84 -14.49 -5.04
N MET A 628 17.40 -14.46 -6.31
CA MET A 628 16.33 -13.56 -6.76
C MET A 628 15.00 -13.91 -6.08
N LEU A 629 14.67 -15.20 -6.01
CA LEU A 629 13.46 -15.69 -5.33
C LEU A 629 13.44 -15.33 -3.85
N ASP A 630 14.57 -15.49 -3.15
CA ASP A 630 14.70 -15.02 -1.76
C ASP A 630 14.49 -13.50 -1.66
N GLY A 631 15.09 -12.72 -2.57
CA GLY A 631 14.88 -11.28 -2.67
C GLY A 631 13.41 -10.88 -2.89
N LEU A 632 12.71 -11.57 -3.79
CA LEU A 632 11.29 -11.34 -4.07
C LEU A 632 10.41 -11.66 -2.85
N ARG A 633 10.71 -12.74 -2.11
CA ARG A 633 10.03 -13.06 -0.84
C ARG A 633 10.24 -11.95 0.20
N LYS A 634 11.46 -11.42 0.32
CA LYS A 634 11.78 -10.31 1.24
C LYS A 634 11.08 -9.00 0.86
N ILE A 635 10.88 -8.74 -0.42
CA ILE A 635 10.09 -7.59 -0.89
C ILE A 635 8.62 -7.72 -0.53
N ASN A 636 8.01 -8.91 -0.74
CA ASN A 636 6.64 -9.16 -0.30
C ASN A 636 6.43 -8.89 1.19
N LYS A 637 7.47 -9.12 2.01
CA LYS A 637 7.48 -8.80 3.45
C LYS A 637 7.56 -7.31 3.74
N SER A 638 8.37 -6.58 2.97
CA SER A 638 8.61 -5.16 3.23
C SER A 638 7.51 -4.22 2.70
N TYR A 639 6.84 -4.58 1.61
CA TYR A 639 5.94 -3.70 0.87
C TYR A 639 4.51 -4.30 0.86
N PRO A 640 3.54 -3.72 1.58
CA PRO A 640 2.22 -4.36 1.77
C PRO A 640 1.44 -4.65 0.48
N LEU A 641 1.43 -3.73 -0.50
CA LEU A 641 0.66 -3.91 -1.74
C LEU A 641 1.41 -4.66 -2.85
N ILE A 642 2.70 -4.98 -2.68
CA ILE A 642 3.42 -5.73 -3.71
C ILE A 642 2.84 -7.14 -3.81
N THR A 643 2.77 -7.65 -5.03
CA THR A 643 2.40 -9.04 -5.29
C THR A 643 3.36 -9.61 -6.31
N THR A 644 4.06 -10.68 -5.94
CA THR A 644 4.90 -11.43 -6.87
C THR A 644 4.19 -12.71 -7.29
N LYS A 645 4.15 -13.00 -8.59
CA LYS A 645 3.58 -14.23 -9.15
C LYS A 645 4.58 -14.85 -10.11
N VAL A 646 4.50 -16.16 -10.27
CA VAL A 646 5.20 -16.88 -11.34
C VAL A 646 4.13 -17.23 -12.37
N GLU A 647 4.32 -16.83 -13.61
CA GLU A 647 3.41 -17.19 -14.71
C GLU A 647 3.76 -18.59 -15.25
N GLU A 648 2.86 -19.20 -16.03
CA GLU A 648 3.08 -20.54 -16.61
C GLU A 648 4.30 -20.58 -17.54
N SER A 649 4.66 -19.45 -18.15
CA SER A 649 5.88 -19.29 -18.95
C SER A 649 7.17 -19.39 -18.13
N GLY A 650 7.08 -19.35 -16.79
CA GLY A 650 8.22 -19.26 -15.88
C GLY A 650 8.67 -17.82 -15.60
N GLU A 651 8.05 -16.81 -16.23
CA GLU A 651 8.34 -15.40 -15.94
C GLU A 651 7.94 -15.03 -14.51
N HIS A 652 8.84 -14.35 -13.78
CA HIS A 652 8.50 -13.79 -12.48
C HIS A 652 7.92 -12.40 -12.65
N VAL A 653 6.65 -12.23 -12.28
CA VAL A 653 5.93 -10.98 -12.40
C VAL A 653 5.81 -10.30 -11.04
N VAL A 654 6.05 -8.99 -11.03
CA VAL A 654 5.87 -8.12 -9.88
C VAL A 654 4.79 -7.09 -10.19
N LEU A 655 3.77 -7.04 -9.33
CA LEU A 655 2.65 -6.10 -9.40
C LEU A 655 2.79 -5.04 -8.30
N GLY A 656 2.71 -3.76 -8.68
CA GLY A 656 2.75 -2.62 -7.79
C GLY A 656 1.75 -1.53 -8.16
N THR A 657 1.83 -0.41 -7.46
CA THR A 657 0.84 0.68 -7.53
C THR A 657 1.14 1.72 -8.60
N GLY A 658 2.41 1.88 -9.00
CA GLY A 658 2.84 2.86 -10.00
C GLY A 658 4.36 2.92 -10.14
N GLU A 659 4.84 3.81 -11.01
CA GLU A 659 6.26 3.90 -11.38
C GLU A 659 7.19 4.12 -10.20
N LEU A 660 6.94 5.16 -9.38
CA LEU A 660 7.80 5.47 -8.24
C LEU A 660 7.89 4.31 -7.24
N TYR A 661 6.78 3.58 -7.06
CA TYR A 661 6.74 2.44 -6.15
C TYR A 661 7.55 1.28 -6.69
N MET A 662 7.37 0.95 -7.97
CA MET A 662 8.15 -0.10 -8.64
C MET A 662 9.64 0.22 -8.70
N ASP A 663 10.00 1.48 -8.92
CA ASP A 663 11.39 1.91 -8.93
C ASP A 663 12.06 1.73 -7.55
N CYS A 664 11.37 2.08 -6.46
CA CYS A 664 11.83 1.80 -5.10
C CYS A 664 11.96 0.30 -4.81
N VAL A 665 10.97 -0.49 -5.23
CA VAL A 665 10.94 -1.94 -5.02
C VAL A 665 12.08 -2.64 -5.79
N LEU A 666 12.29 -2.27 -7.06
CA LEU A 666 13.36 -2.83 -7.89
C LEU A 666 14.74 -2.39 -7.41
N HIS A 667 14.87 -1.17 -6.89
CA HIS A 667 16.09 -0.72 -6.22
C HIS A 667 16.40 -1.61 -5.02
N ASP A 668 15.42 -1.86 -4.15
CA ASP A 668 15.61 -2.71 -2.97
C ASP A 668 15.88 -4.16 -3.37
N LEU A 669 15.25 -4.68 -4.43
CA LEU A 669 15.56 -6.00 -4.96
C LEU A 669 17.03 -6.12 -5.37
N ARG A 670 17.50 -5.17 -6.19
CA ARG A 670 18.84 -5.19 -6.78
C ARG A 670 19.94 -4.89 -5.79
N ARG A 671 19.73 -3.96 -4.84
CA ARG A 671 20.78 -3.44 -3.96
C ARG A 671 20.67 -3.97 -2.52
N LEU A 672 19.47 -4.11 -2.00
CA LEU A 672 19.24 -4.41 -0.58
C LEU A 672 19.20 -5.92 -0.32
N TYR A 673 18.39 -6.65 -1.08
CA TYR A 673 18.09 -8.06 -0.78
C TYR A 673 18.89 -9.05 -1.63
N ALA A 674 18.78 -8.99 -2.96
CA ALA A 674 19.36 -9.98 -3.84
C ALA A 674 20.83 -9.68 -4.20
N ASP A 675 21.23 -8.40 -4.16
CA ASP A 675 22.58 -7.90 -4.52
C ASP A 675 23.08 -8.48 -5.86
N MET A 676 22.26 -8.33 -6.88
CA MET A 676 22.49 -8.88 -8.22
C MET A 676 21.93 -7.96 -9.30
N GLU A 677 22.36 -8.20 -10.52
CA GLU A 677 21.79 -7.55 -11.69
C GLU A 677 20.58 -8.31 -12.21
N ILE A 678 19.51 -7.56 -12.51
CA ILE A 678 18.20 -8.11 -12.85
C ILE A 678 17.73 -7.45 -14.14
N LYS A 679 17.39 -8.28 -15.13
CA LYS A 679 16.71 -7.88 -16.36
C LYS A 679 15.27 -7.57 -16.00
N VAL A 680 14.82 -6.40 -16.45
CA VAL A 680 13.48 -5.90 -16.16
C VAL A 680 12.83 -5.61 -17.49
N SER A 681 11.69 -6.24 -17.73
CA SER A 681 10.88 -6.01 -18.93
C SER A 681 10.23 -4.62 -18.92
N ASP A 682 9.77 -4.18 -20.09
CA ASP A 682 8.95 -2.98 -20.17
C ASP A 682 7.68 -3.13 -19.29
N PRO A 683 7.28 -2.05 -18.61
CA PRO A 683 6.09 -2.09 -17.77
C PRO A 683 4.85 -2.35 -18.63
N VAL A 684 3.96 -3.17 -18.11
CA VAL A 684 2.64 -3.42 -18.66
C VAL A 684 1.60 -3.26 -17.57
N THR A 685 0.33 -3.45 -17.90
CA THR A 685 -0.76 -3.36 -16.94
C THR A 685 -1.43 -4.70 -16.75
N ARG A 686 -1.99 -4.91 -15.56
CA ARG A 686 -2.95 -5.99 -15.37
C ARG A 686 -4.27 -5.60 -16.06
N PHE A 687 -4.85 -6.51 -16.82
CA PHE A 687 -6.16 -6.33 -17.44
C PHE A 687 -7.24 -7.03 -16.60
N CYS A 688 -8.51 -6.75 -16.92
CA CYS A 688 -9.63 -7.60 -16.51
C CYS A 688 -10.44 -7.99 -17.76
N GLU A 689 -11.23 -9.04 -17.64
CA GLU A 689 -12.13 -9.50 -18.70
C GLU A 689 -13.58 -9.19 -18.33
N THR A 690 -14.41 -8.78 -19.28
CA THR A 690 -15.83 -8.50 -19.04
C THR A 690 -16.71 -8.89 -20.22
N VAL A 691 -18.02 -8.79 -20.06
CA VAL A 691 -19.02 -9.02 -21.11
C VAL A 691 -19.86 -7.76 -21.29
N VAL A 692 -20.33 -7.52 -22.52
CA VAL A 692 -21.17 -6.34 -22.82
C VAL A 692 -22.63 -6.75 -23.07
N GLU A 693 -22.86 -7.97 -23.52
CA GLU A 693 -24.19 -8.47 -23.85
C GLU A 693 -24.44 -9.82 -23.15
N MET A 694 -25.71 -10.21 -23.08
CA MET A 694 -26.06 -11.54 -22.59
C MET A 694 -25.60 -12.60 -23.60
N SER A 695 -25.13 -13.75 -23.10
CA SER A 695 -24.75 -14.89 -23.94
C SER A 695 -25.87 -15.25 -24.92
N ALA A 696 -25.54 -15.31 -26.22
CA ALA A 696 -26.53 -15.58 -27.27
C ALA A 696 -27.22 -16.94 -27.08
N ILE A 697 -26.53 -17.92 -26.49
CA ILE A 697 -26.96 -19.30 -26.35
C ILE A 697 -26.66 -19.82 -24.95
N LYS A 698 -27.54 -20.68 -24.43
CA LYS A 698 -27.33 -21.39 -23.18
C LYS A 698 -26.23 -22.44 -23.37
N CYS A 699 -25.07 -22.22 -22.75
CA CYS A 699 -23.95 -23.14 -22.85
C CYS A 699 -24.08 -24.23 -21.78
N TYR A 700 -23.90 -25.50 -22.19
CA TYR A 700 -23.82 -26.61 -21.26
C TYR A 700 -22.43 -27.27 -21.27
N ALA A 701 -22.02 -27.79 -20.12
CA ALA A 701 -20.81 -28.59 -19.97
C ALA A 701 -21.13 -29.92 -19.30
N LEU A 702 -20.55 -31.01 -19.80
CA LEU A 702 -20.69 -32.35 -19.24
C LEU A 702 -19.48 -32.71 -18.38
N THR A 703 -19.72 -33.42 -17.28
CA THR A 703 -18.63 -34.00 -16.49
C THR A 703 -17.89 -35.08 -17.30
N PRO A 704 -16.61 -35.36 -17.00
CA PRO A 704 -15.85 -36.44 -17.66
C PRO A 704 -16.57 -37.80 -17.66
N ASN A 705 -17.30 -38.11 -16.58
CA ASN A 705 -18.11 -39.33 -16.47
C ASN A 705 -19.43 -39.28 -17.26
N LYS A 706 -19.77 -38.16 -17.92
CA LYS A 706 -21.01 -37.89 -18.68
C LYS A 706 -22.30 -38.07 -17.88
N LYS A 707 -22.24 -38.04 -16.55
CA LYS A 707 -23.40 -38.23 -15.66
C LYS A 707 -24.00 -36.93 -15.15
N ASN A 708 -23.28 -35.81 -15.24
CA ASN A 708 -23.77 -34.52 -14.81
C ASN A 708 -23.61 -33.49 -15.94
N LYS A 709 -24.58 -32.59 -16.03
CA LYS A 709 -24.64 -31.52 -17.02
C LYS A 709 -24.96 -30.21 -16.31
N LEU A 710 -24.16 -29.19 -16.58
CA LEU A 710 -24.34 -27.85 -16.02
C LEU A 710 -24.59 -26.86 -17.15
N THR A 711 -25.68 -26.11 -17.08
CA THR A 711 -26.05 -25.10 -18.08
C THR A 711 -26.02 -23.70 -17.49
N MET A 712 -25.20 -22.82 -18.06
CA MET A 712 -25.00 -21.45 -17.58
C MET A 712 -25.18 -20.43 -18.71
N ILE A 713 -25.59 -19.23 -18.31
CA ILE A 713 -25.55 -18.02 -19.14
C ILE A 713 -24.71 -16.95 -18.44
N ALA A 714 -24.06 -16.10 -19.22
CA ALA A 714 -23.32 -14.95 -18.72
C ALA A 714 -24.02 -13.68 -19.21
N GLU A 715 -24.15 -12.68 -18.34
CA GLU A 715 -24.72 -11.38 -18.65
C GLU A 715 -23.93 -10.27 -17.92
N PRO A 716 -23.88 -9.05 -18.46
CA PRO A 716 -23.22 -7.93 -17.77
C PRO A 716 -23.93 -7.61 -16.45
N LEU A 717 -23.15 -7.19 -15.46
CA LEU A 717 -23.70 -6.59 -14.24
C LEU A 717 -24.16 -5.17 -14.50
N ASP A 718 -25.22 -4.76 -13.79
CA ASP A 718 -25.69 -3.38 -13.80
C ASP A 718 -24.62 -2.43 -13.23
N PRO A 719 -24.51 -1.21 -13.77
CA PRO A 719 -23.48 -0.26 -13.35
C PRO A 719 -23.61 0.07 -11.85
N GLY A 720 -22.47 0.07 -11.15
CA GLY A 720 -22.39 0.35 -9.71
C GLY A 720 -22.38 -0.89 -8.81
N ILE A 721 -22.95 -2.03 -9.24
CA ILE A 721 -22.97 -3.26 -8.42
C ILE A 721 -21.55 -3.73 -8.08
N ALA A 722 -20.68 -3.80 -9.09
CA ALA A 722 -19.29 -4.23 -8.91
C ALA A 722 -18.55 -3.34 -7.88
N GLU A 723 -18.72 -2.02 -7.99
CA GLU A 723 -18.09 -1.04 -7.09
C GLU A 723 -18.65 -1.16 -5.67
N ASP A 724 -19.94 -1.42 -5.49
CA ASP A 724 -20.56 -1.59 -4.18
C ASP A 724 -20.12 -2.88 -3.47
N ILE A 725 -19.91 -3.97 -4.21
CA ILE A 725 -19.39 -5.23 -3.68
C ILE A 725 -17.94 -5.03 -3.22
N GLU A 726 -17.08 -4.43 -4.04
CA GLU A 726 -15.69 -4.14 -3.67
C GLU A 726 -15.57 -3.07 -2.58
N ALA A 727 -16.52 -2.12 -2.55
CA ALA A 727 -16.68 -1.16 -1.48
C ALA A 727 -17.05 -1.85 -0.15
N GLY A 728 -17.53 -3.10 -0.19
CA GLY A 728 -17.96 -3.89 0.95
C GLY A 728 -19.25 -3.41 1.58
N LYS A 729 -20.13 -2.81 0.78
CA LYS A 729 -21.48 -2.43 1.21
C LYS A 729 -22.40 -3.65 1.38
N VAL A 730 -22.08 -4.74 0.69
CA VAL A 730 -22.77 -6.03 0.78
C VAL A 730 -21.74 -7.15 0.94
N ASN A 731 -22.00 -8.08 1.85
CA ASN A 731 -21.18 -9.27 2.03
C ASN A 731 -22.03 -10.52 1.83
N ILE A 732 -21.49 -11.52 1.11
CA ILE A 732 -22.18 -12.79 0.90
C ILE A 732 -22.36 -13.60 2.20
N LYS A 733 -21.55 -13.33 3.22
CA LYS A 733 -21.67 -13.94 4.55
C LYS A 733 -22.85 -13.38 5.36
N ASP A 734 -23.42 -12.26 4.95
CA ASP A 734 -24.61 -11.70 5.59
C ASP A 734 -25.83 -12.61 5.34
N PRO A 735 -26.85 -12.58 6.21
CA PRO A 735 -28.06 -13.35 6.00
C PRO A 735 -28.68 -13.06 4.63
N VAL A 736 -29.10 -14.09 3.90
CA VAL A 736 -29.67 -13.99 2.54
C VAL A 736 -30.79 -12.94 2.41
N ARG A 737 -31.54 -12.70 3.48
CA ARG A 737 -32.59 -11.66 3.53
C ARG A 737 -32.03 -10.23 3.43
N VAL A 738 -30.87 -9.97 4.03
CA VAL A 738 -30.20 -8.66 4.00
C VAL A 738 -29.64 -8.42 2.61
N VAL A 739 -28.90 -9.39 2.07
CA VAL A 739 -28.38 -9.36 0.71
C VAL A 739 -29.52 -9.18 -0.31
N GLY A 740 -30.59 -9.97 -0.19
CA GLY A 740 -31.74 -9.89 -1.09
C GLY A 740 -32.40 -8.51 -1.09
N LYS A 741 -32.61 -7.92 0.10
CA LYS A 741 -33.16 -6.56 0.23
C LYS A 741 -32.26 -5.50 -0.40
N PHE A 742 -30.94 -5.62 -0.25
CA PHE A 742 -30.00 -4.68 -0.84
C PHE A 742 -30.13 -4.63 -2.37
N PHE A 743 -30.20 -5.79 -3.02
CA PHE A 743 -30.39 -5.86 -4.48
C PHE A 743 -31.80 -5.46 -4.93
N GLU A 744 -32.83 -5.72 -4.12
CA GLU A 744 -34.21 -5.29 -4.37
C GLU A 744 -34.34 -3.75 -4.31
N GLU A 745 -33.85 -3.12 -3.24
CA GLU A 745 -34.02 -1.68 -2.98
C GLU A 745 -33.12 -0.80 -3.86
N ASN A 746 -31.87 -1.20 -4.10
CA ASN A 746 -30.90 -0.36 -4.84
C ASN A 746 -30.90 -0.62 -6.35
N TYR A 747 -31.14 -1.86 -6.76
CA TYR A 747 -30.96 -2.30 -8.16
C TYR A 747 -32.24 -2.88 -8.78
N GLY A 748 -33.35 -2.95 -8.04
CA GLY A 748 -34.64 -3.40 -8.56
C GLY A 748 -34.69 -4.88 -8.92
N TYR A 749 -33.84 -5.71 -8.33
CA TYR A 749 -33.85 -7.16 -8.58
C TYR A 749 -35.15 -7.79 -8.05
N ASP A 750 -35.66 -8.79 -8.77
CA ASP A 750 -36.80 -9.58 -8.29
C ASP A 750 -36.46 -10.31 -6.97
N LEU A 751 -37.46 -10.51 -6.13
CA LEU A 751 -37.31 -11.13 -4.80
C LEU A 751 -36.78 -12.57 -4.88
N LEU A 752 -37.14 -13.30 -5.95
CA LEU A 752 -36.66 -14.66 -6.15
C LEU A 752 -35.20 -14.68 -6.62
N ALA A 753 -34.86 -13.79 -7.55
CA ALA A 753 -33.50 -13.62 -8.06
C ALA A 753 -32.52 -13.17 -6.96
N SER A 754 -32.91 -12.17 -6.17
CA SER A 754 -32.06 -11.57 -5.13
C SER A 754 -31.76 -12.53 -3.96
N ARG A 755 -32.66 -13.46 -3.66
CA ARG A 755 -32.45 -14.51 -2.63
C ARG A 755 -31.62 -15.69 -3.12
N ASN A 756 -31.43 -15.84 -4.43
CA ASN A 756 -30.73 -16.95 -5.05
C ASN A 756 -29.30 -16.60 -5.49
N ILE A 757 -28.73 -15.52 -4.94
CA ILE A 757 -27.31 -15.21 -5.10
C ILE A 757 -26.50 -16.17 -4.22
N TRP A 758 -25.56 -16.90 -4.82
CA TRP A 758 -24.78 -17.94 -4.14
C TRP A 758 -23.37 -17.52 -3.77
N ALA A 759 -22.73 -16.71 -4.61
CA ALA A 759 -21.35 -16.29 -4.40
C ALA A 759 -21.05 -14.98 -5.13
N PHE A 760 -20.10 -14.24 -4.57
CA PHE A 760 -19.28 -13.28 -5.29
C PHE A 760 -17.97 -13.96 -5.72
N GLY A 761 -17.34 -13.48 -6.80
CA GLY A 761 -16.12 -14.11 -7.35
C GLY A 761 -15.18 -13.07 -7.97
N PRO A 762 -13.85 -13.30 -7.98
CA PRO A 762 -13.16 -14.53 -7.58
C PRO A 762 -13.13 -14.79 -6.07
N ASP A 763 -13.02 -13.75 -5.24
CA ASP A 763 -13.06 -13.87 -3.78
C ASP A 763 -14.46 -13.52 -3.25
N ASP A 764 -14.68 -13.64 -1.92
CA ASP A 764 -15.95 -13.31 -1.26
C ASP A 764 -16.42 -11.85 -1.50
N MET A 765 -15.52 -10.98 -1.98
CA MET A 765 -15.76 -9.56 -2.28
C MET A 765 -15.48 -9.23 -3.75
N GLY A 766 -15.42 -10.24 -4.62
CA GLY A 766 -15.11 -10.06 -6.03
C GLY A 766 -16.27 -9.48 -6.85
N ALA A 767 -15.94 -8.75 -7.91
CA ALA A 767 -16.88 -8.00 -8.75
C ALA A 767 -17.73 -8.84 -9.73
N ASN A 768 -18.06 -10.08 -9.38
CA ASN A 768 -18.90 -10.99 -10.19
C ASN A 768 -19.96 -11.67 -9.34
N ILE A 769 -21.07 -12.07 -9.93
CA ILE A 769 -22.18 -12.73 -9.22
C ILE A 769 -22.44 -14.11 -9.79
N LEU A 770 -22.53 -15.13 -8.92
CA LEU A 770 -23.12 -16.42 -9.26
C LEU A 770 -24.56 -16.47 -8.72
N GLN A 771 -25.51 -16.59 -9.63
CA GLN A 771 -26.94 -16.64 -9.32
C GLN A 771 -27.55 -17.97 -9.76
N ASN A 772 -28.41 -18.55 -8.92
CA ASN A 772 -29.23 -19.68 -9.30
C ASN A 772 -30.59 -19.22 -9.84
N ASP A 773 -30.86 -19.57 -11.10
CA ASP A 773 -32.10 -19.24 -11.81
C ASP A 773 -32.81 -20.51 -12.31
N THR A 774 -32.58 -21.64 -11.63
CA THR A 774 -33.27 -22.90 -11.92
C THR A 774 -34.70 -22.88 -11.40
N LEU A 775 -35.62 -23.46 -12.18
CA LEU A 775 -37.00 -23.66 -11.75
C LEU A 775 -37.09 -24.89 -10.83
N PRO A 776 -37.76 -24.81 -9.66
CA PRO A 776 -37.92 -25.95 -8.75
C PRO A 776 -38.68 -27.15 -9.36
N THR A 777 -39.39 -26.94 -10.47
CA THR A 777 -40.07 -28.00 -11.24
C THR A 777 -39.11 -28.82 -12.09
N GLU A 778 -37.98 -28.23 -12.49
CA GLU A 778 -37.01 -28.84 -13.41
C GLU A 778 -35.84 -29.46 -12.64
N VAL A 779 -35.40 -28.82 -11.56
CA VAL A 779 -34.24 -29.26 -10.76
C VAL A 779 -34.62 -29.48 -9.30
N ASP A 780 -34.25 -30.64 -8.75
CA ASP A 780 -34.41 -30.89 -7.31
C ASP A 780 -33.44 -30.04 -6.48
N GLY A 781 -33.99 -29.03 -5.79
CA GLY A 781 -33.23 -28.13 -4.96
C GLY A 781 -32.49 -28.79 -3.78
N LYS A 782 -32.85 -30.01 -3.36
CA LYS A 782 -32.06 -30.75 -2.35
C LYS A 782 -30.76 -31.27 -2.96
N THR A 783 -30.85 -31.92 -4.11
CA THR A 783 -29.69 -32.45 -4.85
C THR A 783 -28.78 -31.33 -5.34
N LEU A 784 -29.33 -30.20 -5.79
CA LEU A 784 -28.53 -29.04 -6.21
C LEU A 784 -27.72 -28.42 -5.05
N ARG A 785 -28.29 -28.38 -3.84
CA ARG A 785 -27.60 -27.84 -2.66
C ARG A 785 -26.35 -28.63 -2.27
N THR A 786 -26.29 -29.94 -2.57
CA THR A 786 -25.10 -30.75 -2.23
C THR A 786 -23.88 -30.42 -3.09
N VAL A 787 -24.08 -29.85 -4.28
CA VAL A 787 -23.00 -29.44 -5.20
C VAL A 787 -22.77 -27.93 -5.19
N ARG A 788 -23.46 -27.19 -4.31
CA ARG A 788 -23.35 -25.72 -4.25
C ARG A 788 -21.91 -25.28 -4.02
N ASP A 789 -21.24 -25.85 -3.03
CA ASP A 789 -19.91 -25.38 -2.63
C ASP A 789 -18.84 -25.76 -3.67
N THR A 790 -18.97 -26.91 -4.34
CA THR A 790 -18.10 -27.29 -5.47
C THR A 790 -18.33 -26.42 -6.71
N LEU A 791 -19.57 -26.00 -6.98
CA LEU A 791 -19.88 -25.01 -8.02
C LEU A 791 -19.27 -23.64 -7.68
N ARG A 792 -19.37 -23.20 -6.41
CA ARG A 792 -18.74 -21.95 -5.94
C ARG A 792 -17.22 -21.97 -6.14
N GLN A 793 -16.56 -23.08 -5.80
CA GLN A 793 -15.11 -23.25 -6.01
C GLN A 793 -14.75 -23.19 -7.50
N GLY A 794 -15.50 -23.90 -8.36
CA GLY A 794 -15.28 -23.85 -9.82
C GLY A 794 -15.52 -22.46 -10.43
N PHE A 795 -16.53 -21.74 -9.93
CA PHE A 795 -16.82 -20.36 -10.33
C PHE A 795 -15.74 -19.35 -9.87
N SER A 796 -15.30 -19.45 -8.62
CA SER A 796 -14.22 -18.64 -8.06
C SER A 796 -12.93 -18.84 -8.86
N TRP A 797 -12.59 -20.10 -9.17
CA TRP A 797 -11.45 -20.41 -10.02
C TRP A 797 -11.59 -19.85 -11.44
N ALA A 798 -12.76 -20.02 -12.06
CA ALA A 798 -13.01 -19.50 -13.41
C ALA A 798 -12.88 -17.97 -13.47
N THR A 799 -13.44 -17.26 -12.50
CA THR A 799 -13.40 -15.79 -12.45
C THR A 799 -12.04 -15.23 -12.05
N ARG A 800 -11.18 -16.03 -11.43
CA ARG A 800 -9.80 -15.62 -11.09
C ARG A 800 -8.87 -15.62 -12.29
N GLU A 801 -9.03 -16.59 -13.18
CA GLU A 801 -8.21 -16.74 -14.38
C GLU A 801 -8.87 -16.14 -15.61
N GLY A 802 -10.16 -16.35 -15.90
CA GLY A 802 -10.75 -15.84 -17.15
C GLY A 802 -10.26 -16.57 -18.42
N PRO A 803 -11.08 -16.61 -19.50
CA PRO A 803 -10.76 -17.36 -20.72
C PRO A 803 -9.96 -16.60 -21.80
N LEU A 804 -9.92 -15.26 -21.82
CA LEU A 804 -9.27 -14.50 -22.91
C LEU A 804 -7.76 -14.45 -22.77
N CYS A 805 -7.23 -14.08 -21.61
CA CYS A 805 -5.80 -13.89 -21.41
C CYS A 805 -5.34 -14.30 -20.01
N GLU A 806 -6.11 -15.15 -19.33
CA GLU A 806 -5.84 -15.59 -17.96
C GLU A 806 -5.74 -14.41 -16.96
N GLU A 807 -6.57 -13.38 -17.17
CA GLU A 807 -6.79 -12.29 -16.23
C GLU A 807 -8.19 -12.32 -15.60
N PRO A 808 -8.37 -11.78 -14.39
CA PRO A 808 -9.64 -11.87 -13.67
C PRO A 808 -10.83 -11.32 -14.46
N ILE A 809 -11.94 -12.04 -14.37
CA ILE A 809 -13.22 -11.58 -14.87
C ILE A 809 -13.75 -10.49 -13.93
N ARG A 810 -14.39 -9.46 -14.48
CA ARG A 810 -15.04 -8.36 -13.76
C ARG A 810 -16.40 -8.05 -14.38
N ASN A 811 -17.32 -7.58 -13.54
CA ASN A 811 -18.61 -7.04 -13.97
C ASN A 811 -19.48 -8.05 -14.73
N THR A 812 -19.37 -9.33 -14.38
CA THR A 812 -20.13 -10.41 -15.04
C THR A 812 -21.02 -11.15 -14.04
N LYS A 813 -22.27 -11.39 -14.42
CA LYS A 813 -23.25 -12.22 -13.71
C LYS A 813 -23.41 -13.54 -14.44
N PHE A 814 -23.15 -14.63 -13.73
CA PHE A 814 -23.35 -15.99 -14.21
C PHE A 814 -24.63 -16.56 -13.61
N ARG A 815 -25.57 -16.96 -14.47
CA ARG A 815 -26.84 -17.58 -14.06
C ARG A 815 -26.84 -19.05 -14.41
N ILE A 816 -27.08 -19.88 -13.40
CA ILE A 816 -27.33 -21.30 -13.58
C ILE A 816 -28.78 -21.46 -13.99
N THR A 817 -29.02 -21.95 -15.20
CA THR A 817 -30.37 -22.08 -15.77
C THR A 817 -30.91 -23.50 -15.64
N ASP A 818 -30.07 -24.51 -15.83
CA ASP A 818 -30.45 -25.91 -15.77
C ASP A 818 -29.27 -26.79 -15.31
N VAL A 819 -29.57 -27.84 -14.56
CA VAL A 819 -28.59 -28.72 -13.92
C VAL A 819 -29.13 -30.15 -13.85
N GLU A 820 -28.51 -31.07 -14.60
CA GLU A 820 -28.79 -32.50 -14.53
C GLU A 820 -27.70 -33.17 -13.67
N LEU A 821 -28.08 -33.80 -12.56
CA LEU A 821 -27.14 -34.42 -11.61
C LEU A 821 -27.41 -35.91 -11.46
N ALA A 822 -26.34 -36.68 -11.30
CA ALA A 822 -26.42 -38.09 -10.95
C ALA A 822 -27.04 -38.28 -9.56
N PRO A 823 -27.84 -39.35 -9.34
CA PRO A 823 -28.47 -39.59 -8.04
C PRO A 823 -27.44 -39.91 -6.95
N GLU A 824 -26.40 -40.67 -7.28
CA GLU A 824 -25.36 -41.07 -6.34
C GLU A 824 -24.32 -39.94 -6.14
N ALA A 825 -23.89 -39.74 -4.89
CA ALA A 825 -22.93 -38.68 -4.54
C ALA A 825 -21.52 -38.95 -5.12
N ILE A 826 -21.15 -40.22 -5.33
CA ILE A 826 -19.84 -40.63 -5.84
C ILE A 826 -19.59 -40.03 -7.24
N PHE A 827 -20.62 -39.97 -8.08
CA PHE A 827 -20.53 -39.38 -9.42
C PHE A 827 -20.52 -37.84 -9.41
N ARG A 828 -20.67 -37.22 -8.24
CA ARG A 828 -20.75 -35.76 -8.01
C ARG A 828 -19.55 -35.23 -7.21
N GLY A 829 -18.47 -35.99 -7.12
CA GLY A 829 -17.26 -35.58 -6.42
C GLY A 829 -16.68 -34.26 -6.95
N GLY A 830 -15.95 -33.53 -6.08
CA GLY A 830 -15.38 -32.22 -6.39
C GLY A 830 -14.53 -32.22 -7.67
N GLY A 831 -13.69 -33.22 -7.87
CA GLY A 831 -12.85 -33.37 -9.07
C GLY A 831 -13.63 -33.51 -10.40
N GLN A 832 -14.93 -33.82 -10.36
CA GLN A 832 -15.79 -33.86 -11.55
C GLN A 832 -16.51 -32.52 -11.74
N ILE A 833 -17.13 -31.98 -10.69
CA ILE A 833 -17.98 -30.79 -10.79
C ILE A 833 -17.16 -29.50 -10.94
N ILE A 834 -16.04 -29.36 -10.22
CA ILE A 834 -15.24 -28.12 -10.21
C ILE A 834 -14.72 -27.77 -11.62
N PRO A 835 -14.04 -28.67 -12.36
CA PRO A 835 -13.56 -28.35 -13.71
C PRO A 835 -14.70 -28.13 -14.71
N THR A 836 -15.82 -28.85 -14.53
CA THR A 836 -17.01 -28.73 -15.39
C THR A 836 -17.69 -27.38 -15.20
N SER A 837 -17.80 -26.91 -13.94
CA SER A 837 -18.30 -25.58 -13.60
C SER A 837 -17.42 -24.49 -14.22
N ARG A 838 -16.09 -24.65 -14.15
CA ARG A 838 -15.13 -23.73 -14.79
C ARG A 838 -15.35 -23.66 -16.29
N ARG A 839 -15.49 -24.81 -16.97
CA ARG A 839 -15.78 -24.88 -18.41
C ARG A 839 -17.13 -24.25 -18.78
N ALA A 840 -18.17 -24.44 -17.96
CA ALA A 840 -19.48 -23.82 -18.17
C ALA A 840 -19.41 -22.28 -18.07
N CYS A 841 -18.63 -21.75 -17.12
CA CYS A 841 -18.37 -20.31 -17.02
C CYS A 841 -17.64 -19.79 -18.26
N TYR A 842 -16.57 -20.44 -18.70
CA TYR A 842 -15.81 -20.00 -19.87
C TYR A 842 -16.62 -20.06 -21.17
N SER A 843 -17.37 -21.12 -21.39
CA SER A 843 -18.21 -21.24 -22.60
C SER A 843 -19.31 -20.18 -22.64
N SER A 844 -20.00 -19.94 -21.52
CA SER A 844 -21.04 -18.89 -21.44
C SER A 844 -20.43 -17.48 -21.58
N PHE A 845 -19.26 -17.23 -21.01
CA PHE A 845 -18.54 -15.96 -21.14
C PHE A 845 -18.11 -15.66 -22.59
N LEU A 846 -17.53 -16.64 -23.29
CA LEU A 846 -17.10 -16.47 -24.68
C LEU A 846 -18.27 -16.23 -25.65
N MET A 847 -19.49 -16.66 -25.29
CA MET A 847 -20.72 -16.41 -26.07
C MET A 847 -21.40 -15.09 -25.76
N ALA A 848 -20.90 -14.33 -24.78
CA ALA A 848 -21.50 -13.10 -24.26
C ALA A 848 -20.77 -11.83 -24.74
N SER A 849 -20.24 -11.85 -25.97
CA SER A 849 -19.50 -10.73 -26.57
C SER A 849 -18.40 -10.20 -25.64
N PRO A 850 -17.37 -11.01 -25.35
CA PRO A 850 -16.37 -10.68 -24.34
C PRO A 850 -15.52 -9.47 -24.75
N ARG A 851 -15.10 -8.68 -23.76
CA ARG A 851 -14.28 -7.48 -23.90
C ARG A 851 -13.16 -7.46 -22.86
N LEU A 852 -12.06 -6.80 -23.20
CA LEU A 852 -10.99 -6.51 -22.27
C LEU A 852 -11.27 -5.19 -21.54
N MET A 853 -10.91 -5.11 -20.27
CA MET A 853 -10.92 -3.88 -19.48
C MET A 853 -9.49 -3.48 -19.13
N GLU A 854 -9.15 -2.21 -19.39
CA GLU A 854 -7.90 -1.58 -18.97
C GLU A 854 -8.12 -0.78 -17.67
N PRO A 855 -7.12 -0.75 -16.77
CA PRO A 855 -7.17 0.11 -15.61
C PRO A 855 -6.94 1.56 -16.03
N VAL A 856 -7.61 2.49 -15.34
CA VAL A 856 -7.51 3.94 -15.59
C VAL A 856 -7.09 4.64 -14.30
N TYR A 857 -6.07 5.50 -14.42
CA TYR A 857 -5.67 6.40 -13.35
C TYR A 857 -6.43 7.71 -13.43
N SER A 858 -6.91 8.18 -12.27
CA SER A 858 -7.22 9.58 -12.05
C SER A 858 -5.90 10.35 -11.88
N CYS A 859 -5.69 11.34 -12.73
CA CYS A 859 -4.55 12.24 -12.68
C CYS A 859 -4.97 13.60 -12.10
N SER A 860 -4.31 14.03 -11.03
CA SER A 860 -4.44 15.40 -10.50
C SER A 860 -3.14 16.13 -10.74
N MET A 861 -3.22 17.22 -11.49
CA MET A 861 -2.09 18.04 -11.88
C MET A 861 -2.26 19.42 -11.25
N THR A 862 -1.32 19.81 -10.40
CA THR A 862 -1.33 21.10 -9.72
C THR A 862 -0.11 21.91 -10.15
N GLY A 863 -0.33 23.12 -10.65
CA GLY A 863 0.76 24.02 -11.05
C GLY A 863 0.28 25.42 -11.40
N PRO A 864 1.16 26.28 -11.94
CA PRO A 864 0.81 27.64 -12.33
C PRO A 864 -0.19 27.66 -13.49
N ALA A 865 -1.06 28.68 -13.54
CA ALA A 865 -2.08 28.82 -14.58
C ALA A 865 -1.51 28.83 -16.02
N ASP A 866 -0.28 29.33 -16.20
CA ASP A 866 0.40 29.42 -17.50
C ASP A 866 0.71 28.04 -18.11
N THR A 867 0.83 27.01 -17.28
CA THR A 867 1.15 25.65 -17.73
C THR A 867 -0.06 24.88 -18.28
N LYS A 868 -1.28 25.44 -18.14
CA LYS A 868 -2.54 24.78 -18.49
C LYS A 868 -2.56 24.20 -19.91
N SER A 869 -2.14 24.95 -20.92
CA SER A 869 -2.16 24.46 -22.31
C SER A 869 -1.23 23.26 -22.53
N SER A 870 -0.08 23.26 -21.85
CA SER A 870 0.86 22.14 -21.89
C SER A 870 0.27 20.89 -21.27
N LEU A 871 -0.43 21.00 -20.14
CA LEU A 871 -1.09 19.87 -19.48
C LEU A 871 -2.09 19.16 -20.41
N TYR A 872 -2.95 19.94 -21.07
CA TYR A 872 -3.96 19.41 -21.99
C TYR A 872 -3.31 18.73 -23.20
N THR A 873 -2.23 19.31 -23.71
CA THR A 873 -1.51 18.76 -24.86
C THR A 873 -0.86 17.42 -24.54
N VAL A 874 -0.19 17.30 -23.39
CA VAL A 874 0.48 16.04 -22.99
C VAL A 874 -0.56 14.98 -22.65
N LEU A 875 -1.64 15.34 -21.96
CA LEU A 875 -2.71 14.40 -21.61
C LEU A 875 -3.44 13.86 -22.85
N ALA A 876 -3.77 14.73 -23.81
CA ALA A 876 -4.47 14.34 -25.03
C ALA A 876 -3.65 13.39 -25.93
N ARG A 877 -2.32 13.48 -25.90
CA ARG A 877 -1.43 12.55 -26.63
C ARG A 877 -1.48 11.12 -26.09
N ARG A 878 -1.94 10.94 -24.85
CA ARG A 878 -1.93 9.68 -24.10
C ARG A 878 -3.35 9.17 -23.82
N ARG A 879 -4.29 9.41 -24.75
CA ARG A 879 -5.74 9.08 -24.64
C ARG A 879 -6.42 9.61 -23.38
N GLY A 880 -5.82 10.58 -22.71
CA GLY A 880 -6.35 11.12 -21.48
C GLY A 880 -7.41 12.19 -21.74
N HIS A 881 -8.37 12.30 -20.82
CA HIS A 881 -9.46 13.27 -20.89
C HIS A 881 -9.55 14.07 -19.60
N VAL A 882 -9.77 15.38 -19.74
CA VAL A 882 -9.93 16.29 -18.60
C VAL A 882 -11.36 16.19 -18.09
N LEU A 883 -11.52 15.95 -16.79
CA LEU A 883 -12.81 15.90 -16.12
C LEU A 883 -13.21 17.28 -15.58
N GLN A 884 -12.27 17.90 -14.87
CA GLN A 884 -12.50 19.16 -14.17
C GLN A 884 -11.21 19.96 -14.14
N ASP A 885 -11.34 21.26 -14.28
CA ASP A 885 -10.23 22.19 -14.13
C ASP A 885 -10.69 23.45 -13.37
N GLY A 886 -9.83 24.00 -12.53
CA GLY A 886 -10.19 25.19 -11.76
C GLY A 886 -9.04 25.78 -10.95
N PRO A 887 -9.11 27.08 -10.62
CA PRO A 887 -8.13 27.72 -9.77
C PRO A 887 -8.27 27.22 -8.32
N ILE A 888 -7.13 27.05 -7.63
CA ILE A 888 -7.14 26.79 -6.19
C ILE A 888 -7.43 28.12 -5.49
N ALA A 889 -8.48 28.15 -4.65
CA ALA A 889 -8.93 29.40 -4.05
C ALA A 889 -7.82 30.06 -3.20
N GLY A 890 -7.62 31.37 -3.40
CA GLY A 890 -6.63 32.16 -2.65
C GLY A 890 -5.16 31.89 -3.01
N THR A 891 -4.88 31.19 -4.11
CA THR A 891 -3.51 30.97 -4.60
C THR A 891 -3.43 31.20 -6.12
N PRO A 892 -2.22 31.42 -6.68
CA PRO A 892 -2.02 31.50 -8.13
C PRO A 892 -1.97 30.12 -8.80
N LEU A 893 -2.21 29.03 -8.05
CA LEU A 893 -2.15 27.67 -8.56
C LEU A 893 -3.48 27.26 -9.21
N TYR A 894 -3.38 26.39 -10.20
CA TYR A 894 -4.47 25.83 -10.96
C TYR A 894 -4.40 24.30 -10.83
N ASN A 895 -5.55 23.67 -10.60
CA ASN A 895 -5.68 22.22 -10.52
C ASN A 895 -6.44 21.72 -11.75
N VAL A 896 -5.90 20.70 -12.40
CA VAL A 896 -6.53 19.97 -13.50
C VAL A 896 -6.66 18.51 -13.10
N ARG A 897 -7.90 18.02 -13.03
CA ARG A 897 -8.23 16.61 -12.80
C ARG A 897 -8.63 15.97 -14.13
N GLY A 898 -8.04 14.83 -14.43
CA GLY A 898 -8.33 14.06 -15.63
C GLY A 898 -8.19 12.57 -15.38
N LEU A 899 -8.35 11.81 -16.46
CA LEU A 899 -8.21 10.36 -16.47
C LEU A 899 -7.25 9.96 -17.58
N ILE A 900 -6.45 8.93 -17.32
CA ILE A 900 -5.47 8.39 -18.26
C ILE A 900 -5.42 6.86 -18.11
N PRO A 901 -5.50 6.09 -19.21
CA PRO A 901 -5.25 4.65 -19.16
C PRO A 901 -3.86 4.37 -18.59
N VAL A 902 -3.73 3.36 -17.71
CA VAL A 902 -2.46 3.12 -17.01
C VAL A 902 -1.33 2.78 -17.99
N ILE A 903 -1.61 2.08 -19.09
CA ILE A 903 -0.59 1.72 -20.08
C ILE A 903 0.00 2.97 -20.76
N ASP A 904 -0.80 4.02 -20.92
CA ASP A 904 -0.36 5.30 -21.47
C ASP A 904 0.18 6.25 -20.39
N SER A 905 0.14 5.86 -19.12
CA SER A 905 0.69 6.64 -18.02
C SER A 905 2.20 6.50 -17.87
N PHE A 906 2.81 5.52 -18.55
CA PHE A 906 4.25 5.25 -18.46
C PHE A 906 5.10 6.42 -18.94
N GLY A 907 5.91 6.99 -18.05
CA GLY A 907 6.73 8.18 -18.27
C GLY A 907 5.93 9.48 -18.32
N PHE A 908 4.62 9.46 -18.02
CA PHE A 908 3.76 10.64 -18.11
C PHE A 908 4.21 11.74 -17.13
N GLU A 909 4.64 11.37 -15.91
CA GLU A 909 5.17 12.34 -14.94
C GLU A 909 6.41 13.06 -15.49
N THR A 910 7.34 12.29 -16.05
CA THR A 910 8.61 12.81 -16.60
C THR A 910 8.35 13.74 -17.78
N ASP A 911 7.52 13.34 -18.74
CA ASP A 911 7.13 14.17 -19.88
C ASP A 911 6.47 15.48 -19.44
N LEU A 912 5.55 15.39 -18.46
CA LEU A 912 4.86 16.56 -17.94
C LEU A 912 5.83 17.52 -17.28
N ARG A 913 6.77 17.02 -16.46
CA ARG A 913 7.79 17.84 -15.82
C ARG A 913 8.74 18.46 -16.85
N ILE A 914 9.13 17.75 -17.90
CA ILE A 914 9.97 18.32 -18.97
C ILE A 914 9.25 19.46 -19.69
N HIS A 915 8.00 19.24 -20.11
CA HIS A 915 7.21 20.24 -20.83
C HIS A 915 6.84 21.47 -19.99
N THR A 916 6.80 21.31 -18.66
CA THR A 916 6.44 22.38 -17.71
C THR A 916 7.63 22.90 -16.91
N GLN A 917 8.86 22.50 -17.26
CA GLN A 917 10.10 22.86 -16.56
C GLN A 917 10.05 22.54 -15.04
N GLY A 918 9.36 21.46 -14.67
CA GLY A 918 9.22 20.98 -13.31
C GLY A 918 8.26 21.79 -12.44
N GLN A 919 7.48 22.71 -13.01
CA GLN A 919 6.56 23.58 -12.26
C GLN A 919 5.28 22.88 -11.80
N VAL A 920 4.94 21.75 -12.41
CA VAL A 920 3.71 21.00 -12.13
C VAL A 920 4.01 19.77 -11.29
N SER A 921 3.21 19.58 -10.24
CA SER A 921 3.13 18.34 -9.48
C SER A 921 2.02 17.46 -10.05
N LEU A 922 2.27 16.16 -10.16
CA LEU A 922 1.34 15.16 -10.63
C LEU A 922 1.08 14.14 -9.52
N SER A 923 -0.17 13.70 -9.39
CA SER A 923 -0.54 12.51 -8.63
C SER A 923 -1.40 11.60 -9.48
N LEU A 924 -0.99 10.33 -9.58
CA LEU A 924 -1.72 9.27 -10.28
C LEU A 924 -2.27 8.30 -9.24
N VAL A 925 -3.58 8.03 -9.31
CA VAL A 925 -4.25 7.08 -8.42
C VAL A 925 -5.18 6.22 -9.25
N PHE A 926 -5.20 4.92 -8.97
CA PHE A 926 -6.19 4.01 -9.53
C PHE A 926 -7.62 4.46 -9.20
N ASP A 927 -8.42 4.63 -10.25
CA ASP A 927 -9.80 5.10 -10.15
C ASP A 927 -10.79 3.98 -10.49
N ARG A 928 -10.71 3.46 -11.72
CA ARG A 928 -11.64 2.43 -12.21
C ARG A 928 -11.08 1.61 -13.36
N TRP A 929 -11.85 0.60 -13.74
CA TRP A 929 -11.66 -0.18 -14.94
C TRP A 929 -12.53 0.38 -16.08
N SER A 930 -11.96 0.47 -17.28
CA SER A 930 -12.67 0.91 -18.49
C SER A 930 -12.57 -0.14 -19.58
N ILE A 931 -13.64 -0.31 -20.37
CA ILE A 931 -13.61 -1.21 -21.52
C ILE A 931 -12.60 -0.67 -22.55
N VAL A 932 -11.73 -1.56 -23.02
CA VAL A 932 -10.79 -1.29 -24.09
C VAL A 932 -11.56 -1.18 -25.41
N PRO A 933 -11.36 -0.11 -26.20
CA PRO A 933 -12.01 -0.01 -27.50
C PRO A 933 -11.56 -1.13 -28.46
N GLY A 934 -12.51 -1.66 -29.23
CA GLY A 934 -12.27 -2.77 -30.17
C GLY A 934 -12.82 -4.11 -29.69
N ASP A 935 -12.67 -5.13 -30.53
CA ASP A 935 -13.06 -6.51 -30.23
C ASP A 935 -11.82 -7.39 -30.06
N PRO A 936 -11.64 -8.10 -28.92
CA PRO A 936 -10.49 -8.98 -28.73
C PRO A 936 -10.52 -10.25 -29.60
N LEU A 937 -11.69 -10.66 -30.12
CA LEU A 937 -11.86 -11.89 -30.89
C LEU A 937 -11.87 -11.68 -32.41
N ASP A 938 -11.80 -10.42 -32.87
CA ASP A 938 -11.78 -10.08 -34.30
C ASP A 938 -10.45 -10.53 -34.96
N LYS A 939 -10.57 -11.47 -35.90
CA LYS A 939 -9.45 -12.05 -36.64
C LYS A 939 -9.10 -11.29 -37.91
N ASP A 940 -9.98 -10.40 -38.38
CA ASP A 940 -9.75 -9.62 -39.59
C ASP A 940 -8.70 -8.51 -39.33
N ILE A 941 -8.52 -8.15 -38.05
CA ILE A 941 -7.52 -7.18 -37.61
C ILE A 941 -6.13 -7.84 -37.52
N THR A 942 -5.25 -7.49 -38.46
CA THR A 942 -3.82 -7.82 -38.40
C THR A 942 -3.04 -6.73 -37.67
N THR A 943 -2.43 -7.06 -36.54
CA THR A 943 -1.59 -6.14 -35.75
C THR A 943 -0.12 -6.26 -36.16
N ARG A 944 0.58 -5.13 -36.35
CA ARG A 944 2.03 -5.10 -36.60
C ARG A 944 2.79 -5.08 -35.27
N PRO A 945 3.88 -5.84 -35.09
CA PRO A 945 4.52 -6.00 -33.77
C PRO A 945 5.03 -4.70 -33.12
N LEU A 946 5.62 -3.79 -33.90
CA LEU A 946 6.32 -2.59 -33.40
C LEU A 946 5.56 -1.27 -33.65
N GLU A 947 4.39 -1.32 -34.30
CA GLU A 947 3.58 -0.12 -34.51
C GLU A 947 2.49 0.00 -33.43
N PRO A 948 2.24 1.20 -32.89
CA PRO A 948 1.15 1.40 -31.94
C PRO A 948 -0.20 1.16 -32.63
N ALA A 949 -1.03 0.32 -32.02
CA ALA A 949 -2.35 0.00 -32.54
C ALA A 949 -3.27 1.22 -32.54
N THR A 950 -4.16 1.30 -33.54
CA THR A 950 -5.26 2.27 -33.52
C THR A 950 -6.31 1.88 -32.48
N ALA A 951 -7.16 2.82 -32.06
CA ALA A 951 -8.13 2.57 -30.99
C ALA A 951 -9.01 1.32 -31.21
N GLN A 952 -9.45 1.03 -32.45
CA GLN A 952 -10.28 -0.15 -32.74
C GLN A 952 -9.51 -1.48 -32.72
N GLN A 953 -8.19 -1.44 -32.91
CA GLN A 953 -7.32 -2.62 -32.98
C GLN A 953 -6.71 -2.95 -31.61
N LEU A 954 -6.89 -2.07 -30.63
CA LEU A 954 -6.17 -2.05 -29.36
C LEU A 954 -6.55 -3.24 -28.46
N ALA A 955 -7.84 -3.60 -28.40
CA ALA A 955 -8.29 -4.79 -27.67
C ALA A 955 -7.65 -6.08 -28.19
N ARG A 956 -7.58 -6.26 -29.51
CA ARG A 956 -6.96 -7.42 -30.17
C ARG A 956 -5.46 -7.46 -29.91
N ASP A 957 -4.77 -6.33 -30.08
CA ASP A 957 -3.32 -6.21 -29.84
C ASP A 957 -2.96 -6.59 -28.39
N PHE A 958 -3.72 -6.10 -27.41
CA PHE A 958 -3.48 -6.40 -26.00
C PHE A 958 -3.71 -7.87 -25.66
N VAL A 959 -4.77 -8.50 -26.19
CA VAL A 959 -5.01 -9.93 -25.95
C VAL A 959 -3.91 -10.77 -26.57
N LEU A 960 -3.53 -10.53 -27.83
CA LEU A 960 -2.48 -11.29 -28.50
C LEU A 960 -1.13 -11.17 -27.78
N LYS A 961 -0.71 -9.95 -27.42
CA LYS A 961 0.56 -9.72 -26.69
C LYS A 961 0.54 -10.35 -25.30
N THR A 962 -0.57 -10.25 -24.57
CA THR A 962 -0.68 -10.84 -23.23
C THR A 962 -0.67 -12.37 -23.29
N ARG A 963 -1.36 -12.98 -24.27
CA ARG A 963 -1.38 -14.44 -24.46
C ARG A 963 0.00 -14.97 -24.84
N ARG A 964 0.71 -14.32 -25.77
CA ARG A 964 2.09 -14.69 -26.15
C ARG A 964 3.02 -14.68 -24.95
N ARG A 965 2.96 -13.63 -24.12
CA ARG A 965 3.78 -13.51 -22.91
C ARG A 965 3.52 -14.62 -21.89
N LYS A 966 2.25 -15.00 -21.71
CA LYS A 966 1.86 -16.10 -20.81
C LYS A 966 2.15 -17.50 -21.39
N GLY A 967 2.62 -17.60 -22.63
CA GLY A 967 2.82 -18.89 -23.32
C GLY A 967 1.52 -19.55 -23.77
N LEU A 968 0.41 -18.80 -23.84
CA LEU A 968 -0.87 -19.29 -24.32
C LEU A 968 -0.93 -19.27 -25.85
N ALA A 969 -1.71 -20.19 -26.44
CA ALA A 969 -1.96 -20.20 -27.88
C ALA A 969 -2.52 -18.83 -28.34
N GLU A 970 -2.04 -18.29 -29.47
CA GLU A 970 -2.38 -16.91 -29.88
C GLU A 970 -3.89 -16.67 -29.99
N ASP A 971 -4.62 -17.60 -30.61
CA ASP A 971 -6.06 -17.51 -30.78
C ASP A 971 -6.85 -18.19 -29.65
N VAL A 972 -7.87 -17.49 -29.17
CA VAL A 972 -8.88 -18.05 -28.27
C VAL A 972 -9.80 -18.95 -29.08
N THR A 973 -9.62 -20.27 -28.95
CA THR A 973 -10.47 -21.25 -29.61
C THR A 973 -11.66 -21.61 -28.73
N ILE A 974 -12.84 -21.11 -29.10
CA ILE A 974 -14.11 -21.38 -28.39
C ILE A 974 -14.41 -22.89 -28.34
N SER A 975 -13.94 -23.64 -29.34
CA SER A 975 -14.05 -25.11 -29.41
C SER A 975 -13.38 -25.85 -28.25
N LYS A 976 -12.43 -25.23 -27.53
CA LYS A 976 -11.75 -25.85 -26.38
C LYS A 976 -12.69 -26.07 -25.20
N PHE A 977 -13.71 -25.22 -25.06
CA PHE A 977 -14.58 -25.21 -23.87
C PHE A 977 -15.99 -25.75 -24.15
N LEU A 978 -16.46 -25.65 -25.40
CA LEU A 978 -17.75 -26.18 -25.83
C LEU A 978 -17.72 -27.70 -26.02
N GLU A 979 -18.87 -28.33 -25.79
CA GLU A 979 -19.06 -29.72 -26.19
C GLU A 979 -19.04 -29.86 -27.73
N PRO A 980 -18.44 -30.92 -28.29
CA PRO A 980 -18.29 -31.07 -29.74
C PRO A 980 -19.61 -31.04 -30.52
N GLU A 981 -20.69 -31.59 -29.94
CA GLU A 981 -22.03 -31.58 -30.55
C GLU A 981 -22.59 -30.17 -30.63
N LEU A 982 -22.48 -29.42 -29.53
CA LEU A 982 -22.90 -28.02 -29.47
C LEU A 982 -22.09 -27.19 -30.48
N PHE A 983 -20.77 -27.35 -30.51
CA PHE A 983 -19.91 -26.64 -31.46
C PHE A 983 -20.28 -26.90 -32.93
N ARG A 984 -20.56 -28.15 -33.31
CA ARG A 984 -21.03 -28.46 -34.68
C ARG A 984 -22.35 -27.78 -35.00
N SER A 985 -23.32 -27.84 -34.08
CA SER A 985 -24.63 -27.19 -34.27
C SER A 985 -24.50 -25.67 -34.42
N LEU A 986 -23.59 -25.06 -33.65
CA LEU A 986 -23.32 -23.63 -33.72
C LEU A 986 -22.68 -23.23 -35.05
N LYS A 987 -21.73 -24.04 -35.52
CA LYS A 987 -21.09 -23.83 -36.82
C LYS A 987 -22.09 -23.98 -37.97
N GLU A 988 -22.97 -24.98 -37.91
CA GLU A 988 -24.05 -25.16 -38.90
C GLU A 988 -25.08 -24.02 -38.86
N SER A 989 -25.30 -23.39 -37.70
CA SER A 989 -26.21 -22.25 -37.54
C SER A 989 -25.62 -20.90 -37.98
N GLY A 990 -24.33 -20.83 -38.30
CA GLY A 990 -23.64 -19.59 -38.69
C GLY A 990 -23.37 -18.60 -37.55
N VAL A 991 -23.69 -18.96 -36.30
CA VAL A 991 -23.47 -18.11 -35.11
C VAL A 991 -21.98 -17.92 -34.79
N LEU A 992 -21.11 -18.79 -35.30
CA LEU A 992 -19.66 -18.76 -35.10
C LEU A 992 -18.87 -18.16 -36.26
N ASP A 993 -19.52 -17.84 -37.39
CA ASP A 993 -18.88 -17.30 -38.60
C ASP A 993 -18.93 -15.76 -38.68
N GLY A 994 -19.29 -15.10 -37.57
CA GLY A 994 -19.49 -13.65 -37.46
C GLY A 994 -18.50 -12.98 -36.53
#